data_AF-A0A495K3H1-F1
#
_entry.id   AF-A0A495K3H1-F1
#
_cell.length_a   1.000
_cell.length_b   1.000
_cell.length_c   1.000
_cell.angle_alpha   90.00
_cell.angle_beta   90.00
_cell.angle_gamma   90.00
#
_symmetry.space_group_name_H-M   'P 1'
#
loop_
_entity.id
_entity.type
_entity.pdbx_description
1 polymer ?
#
loop_
_entity_poly.entity_id
_entity_poly.type
_entity_poly.pdbx_seq_one_letter_code
_entity_poly.pdbx_strand_id
1 'polypeptide(L)'
;MIERRRALVPTINYPPQLPVSEARNAIAEAISEHQVVVVAGETGSGKTTQLPKICLELGRGLAGKIGHTQPRRLAARSVAERIAEETGTELGGVIGYSVRFTDKAGDDTLVKVMTDGILLRELSQDRMLREYDTLIIDEAHERSLNIDFILGYLKQLLPRRPDLKIIITSATIEPGRFADHFATDDAPVPIIEVSGRTYPVEIRYRPLVVDDEDEADLDQLQAIGVAVDELCSHGPGDILVFLPTEREITDTAKSLAHLESRGIEIVPLFARLSAADQHKVFSSHRGRRIVLSTNVAETSLTVPGIHYVIDAGTARMSRYSTRTKVQRLPIEPISQASARQRAGRCGRVAAGVCIRLYSEEDFESRPEYTEPEILRTNLASVILTMTSLGLGDVGRFPFVQPPDQRAIRDGQQLLDELGALEPASADNPVRRLTPIGRSLARIPVDPRLARMLVEADKQGVVGPMLVLAAALSIPDVRERPAEHRQAADASHARFAAPGSEFLTLLNLWTYLDELRSELSSNQFRKRCGREYLHSLRIREWRDLHAQLVRIAKDLGWSVPATVTAPDHESPSAASIHQSILSGLLSQIGVREGDAKEFLGARGTKFMIFPGSHLSSKPPRFVMAAEIVETSRLWARTAARIEPEWAERLAGHLVKRQYSEPHWSGKHSAAMAYERVTLYGVPLVTKRRVNYGSIDPAVARELFIRHALVEGDWRTQHPFFHRNRALLEDAEESVHRVRRTDVIVDDDQLFAFYDRHIGGEVVSGRHFDTWWKTARKADPTLLDLDPADLVADTAATDPAGFPDHWRQGDTSYALRYRFEPGTVDDGVSVLIPLSLLVRARPSGFDWLVPGMRLELITELIRTLPKSLRRQVGPAPDLAAQILESVTPRSKPLTEAVAAEIRVRTGVDVAASDLRLAALPDHLRMTFTAVTTDGEVLGRSKSLRELQDRLAGRSRAALESEAGTASRPVATTWTADTFGDISRTLRSSVAGQDITSYPALTRRGSGFTVVAVPTQAEQAANMYDAVVEMIVSSVPPLRPSVTSTLSTAERLALSQSPYPDTAALLADCVRAAVVDLVPNPPNVWTPSEFAALRENVARQATGRATDKLRRVATILTRVAPLRTAITAAGRSIAADDVRDQLDELLFDGFVSATRDEHLAEIPRYLDAATSRLEQLPAGAARDAQAMAAIDRVVSAWTDHLRHVPPGRRDAVNEQAGWIVEELRVGLFAQHLRTAYPVSEKRAIKAIRELR
;
A
#
# COMPACT_ATOMS: atom_id res chain seq x y z
N MET A 1 -24.94 45.32 46.47
CA MET A 1 -23.59 44.79 46.16
C MET A 1 -22.68 45.85 45.56
N ILE A 2 -23.06 46.50 44.45
CA ILE A 2 -22.24 47.55 43.79
C ILE A 2 -21.91 48.71 44.75
N GLU A 3 -22.86 49.20 45.55
CA GLU A 3 -22.59 50.26 46.54
C GLU A 3 -21.57 49.85 47.61
N ARG A 4 -21.65 48.60 48.09
CA ARG A 4 -20.64 48.03 49.01
C ARG A 4 -19.25 48.02 48.35
N ARG A 5 -19.15 47.55 47.10
CA ARG A 5 -17.88 47.51 46.37
C ARG A 5 -17.33 48.91 46.07
N ARG A 6 -18.22 49.88 45.80
CA ARG A 6 -17.84 51.29 45.60
C ARG A 6 -17.22 51.90 46.86
N ALA A 7 -17.71 51.51 48.04
CA ALA A 7 -17.12 51.94 49.32
C ALA A 7 -15.73 51.32 49.60
N LEU A 8 -15.34 50.26 48.88
CA LEU A 8 -14.03 49.61 48.99
C LEU A 8 -12.97 50.19 48.04
N VAL A 9 -13.35 51.07 47.10
CA VAL A 9 -12.40 51.68 46.16
C VAL A 9 -11.45 52.60 46.94
N PRO A 10 -10.12 52.36 46.92
CA PRO A 10 -9.17 53.17 47.66
C PRO A 10 -8.97 54.52 46.97
N THR A 11 -8.42 55.49 47.70
CA THR A 11 -7.99 56.77 47.10
C THR A 11 -6.87 56.52 46.10
N ILE A 12 -7.06 56.94 44.86
CA ILE A 12 -6.14 56.66 43.76
C ILE A 12 -5.20 57.84 43.54
N ASN A 13 -3.90 57.61 43.73
CA ASN A 13 -2.84 58.59 43.46
C ASN A 13 -1.90 58.09 42.37
N TYR A 14 -1.48 58.96 41.47
CA TYR A 14 -0.58 58.61 40.35
C TYR A 14 0.80 59.23 40.54
N PRO A 15 1.90 58.46 40.45
CA PRO A 15 3.25 59.01 40.54
C PRO A 15 3.56 59.90 39.32
N PRO A 16 3.88 61.19 39.49
CA PRO A 16 4.08 62.12 38.37
C PRO A 16 5.31 61.78 37.50
N GLN A 17 6.26 61.03 38.04
CA GLN A 17 7.48 60.63 37.34
C GLN A 17 7.28 59.48 36.33
N LEU A 18 6.14 58.77 36.36
CA LEU A 18 5.87 57.66 35.46
C LEU A 18 5.21 58.14 34.16
N PRO A 19 5.72 57.73 32.97
CA PRO A 19 5.13 58.13 31.68
C PRO A 19 3.64 57.82 31.51
N VAL A 20 3.14 56.71 32.05
CA VAL A 20 1.72 56.37 31.97
C VAL A 20 0.84 57.38 32.73
N SER A 21 1.36 58.03 33.76
CA SER A 21 0.63 59.06 34.50
C SER A 21 0.39 60.31 33.64
N GLU A 22 1.31 60.64 32.74
CA GLU A 22 1.15 61.75 31.77
C GLU A 22 0.08 61.41 30.72
N ALA A 23 0.07 60.16 30.24
CA ALA A 23 -0.91 59.67 29.27
C ALA A 23 -2.27 59.27 29.88
N ARG A 24 -2.46 59.42 31.19
CA ARG A 24 -3.65 58.94 31.93
C ARG A 24 -4.96 59.35 31.31
N ASN A 25 -5.12 60.63 30.97
CA ASN A 25 -6.40 61.14 30.46
C ASN A 25 -6.75 60.51 29.11
N ALA A 26 -5.79 60.40 28.19
CA ALA A 26 -5.97 59.76 26.89
C ALA A 26 -6.29 58.26 27.04
N ILE A 27 -5.63 57.57 27.97
CA ILE A 27 -5.92 56.16 28.29
C ILE A 27 -7.34 56.02 28.87
N ALA A 28 -7.74 56.90 29.79
CA ALA A 28 -9.04 56.86 30.44
C ALA A 28 -10.20 57.12 29.46
N GLU A 29 -10.02 58.06 28.53
CA GLU A 29 -10.93 58.34 27.43
C GLU A 29 -11.06 57.12 26.51
N ALA A 30 -9.94 56.56 26.04
CA ALA A 30 -9.94 55.37 25.19
C ALA A 30 -10.66 54.17 25.84
N ILE A 31 -10.39 53.89 27.14
CA ILE A 31 -11.06 52.79 27.88
C ILE A 31 -12.56 53.03 28.02
N SER A 32 -12.98 54.29 28.18
CA SER A 32 -14.39 54.65 28.30
C SER A 32 -15.14 54.40 26.99
N GLU A 33 -14.58 54.89 25.88
CA GLU A 33 -15.20 54.90 24.56
C GLU A 33 -15.14 53.54 23.84
N HIS A 34 -14.04 52.79 23.99
CA HIS A 34 -13.79 51.59 23.18
C HIS A 34 -13.86 50.33 24.02
N GLN A 35 -14.42 49.24 23.47
CA GLN A 35 -14.52 47.96 24.20
C GLN A 35 -13.14 47.31 24.39
N VAL A 36 -12.25 47.46 23.40
CA VAL A 36 -10.87 46.96 23.40
C VAL A 36 -9.93 48.14 23.21
N VAL A 37 -8.85 48.20 23.99
CA VAL A 37 -7.78 49.22 23.88
C VAL A 37 -6.42 48.53 23.90
N VAL A 38 -5.51 48.95 23.02
CA VAL A 38 -4.11 48.50 23.05
C VAL A 38 -3.24 49.62 23.62
N VAL A 39 -2.46 49.32 24.65
CA VAL A 39 -1.52 50.28 25.28
C VAL A 39 -0.09 49.78 25.07
N ALA A 40 0.62 50.45 24.17
CA ALA A 40 2.01 50.16 23.86
C ALA A 40 2.94 51.07 24.68
N GLY A 41 4.07 50.55 25.12
CA GLY A 41 5.11 51.38 25.74
C GLY A 41 6.18 50.53 26.38
N GLU A 42 7.40 51.05 26.57
CA GLU A 42 8.50 50.25 27.10
C GLU A 42 8.21 49.73 28.51
N THR A 43 8.88 48.64 28.89
CA THR A 43 8.82 48.13 30.27
C THR A 43 9.40 49.17 31.25
N GLY A 44 8.70 49.45 32.35
CA GLY A 44 9.07 50.51 33.30
C GLY A 44 8.29 51.82 33.12
N SER A 45 7.52 51.98 32.04
CA SER A 45 6.59 53.13 31.84
C SER A 45 5.46 53.23 32.87
N GLY A 46 5.21 52.16 33.63
CA GLY A 46 4.16 52.10 34.65
C GLY A 46 2.85 51.44 34.19
N LYS A 47 2.76 50.89 32.97
CA LYS A 47 1.50 50.32 32.41
C LYS A 47 0.86 49.30 33.36
N THR A 48 1.63 48.30 33.75
CA THR A 48 1.22 47.19 34.61
C THR A 48 0.66 47.65 35.97
N THR A 49 1.23 48.66 36.61
CA THR A 49 0.78 49.10 37.94
C THR A 49 -0.28 50.20 37.89
N GLN A 50 -0.28 51.04 36.85
CA GLN A 50 -1.19 52.19 36.77
C GLN A 50 -2.50 51.88 36.02
N LEU A 51 -2.53 50.98 35.03
CA LEU A 51 -3.76 50.67 34.29
C LEU A 51 -4.91 50.15 35.18
N PRO A 52 -4.69 49.24 36.16
CA PRO A 52 -5.75 48.82 37.07
C PRO A 52 -6.32 49.98 37.90
N LYS A 53 -5.49 50.96 38.27
CA LYS A 53 -5.89 52.16 39.02
C LYS A 53 -6.76 53.08 38.16
N ILE A 54 -6.38 53.30 36.89
CA ILE A 54 -7.20 54.04 35.92
C ILE A 54 -8.57 53.35 35.75
N CYS A 55 -8.60 52.02 35.68
CA CYS A 55 -9.85 51.26 35.59
C CYS A 55 -10.74 51.45 36.83
N LEU A 56 -10.18 51.34 38.04
CA LEU A 56 -10.92 51.57 39.29
C LEU A 56 -11.51 52.98 39.35
N GLU A 57 -10.75 53.99 38.90
CA GLU A 57 -11.20 55.38 38.83
C GLU A 57 -12.42 55.55 37.91
N LEU A 58 -12.42 54.85 36.77
CA LEU A 58 -13.53 54.81 35.82
C LEU A 58 -14.72 53.97 36.31
N GLY A 59 -14.70 53.49 37.56
CA GLY A 59 -15.76 52.69 38.16
C GLY A 59 -15.78 51.23 37.69
N ARG A 60 -14.69 50.73 37.09
CA ARG A 60 -14.51 49.30 36.79
C ARG A 60 -14.10 48.53 38.04
N GLY A 61 -14.30 47.21 38.07
CA GLY A 61 -14.11 46.38 39.25
C GLY A 61 -15.25 46.45 40.27
N LEU A 62 -16.36 47.11 39.92
CA LEU A 62 -17.55 47.26 40.76
C LEU A 62 -18.67 46.28 40.39
N ALA A 63 -18.93 46.08 39.09
CA ALA A 63 -19.94 45.15 38.59
C ALA A 63 -19.39 43.72 38.52
N GLY A 64 -18.09 43.59 38.25
CA GLY A 64 -17.28 42.39 38.42
C GLY A 64 -15.94 42.76 39.06
N LYS A 65 -14.89 41.97 38.81
CA LYS A 65 -13.50 42.29 39.17
C LYS A 65 -12.76 42.78 37.93
N ILE A 66 -11.67 43.52 38.13
CA ILE A 66 -10.63 43.75 37.12
C ILE A 66 -9.69 42.55 37.19
N GLY A 67 -9.71 41.69 36.16
CA GLY A 67 -8.77 40.59 36.04
C GLY A 67 -7.51 41.06 35.31
N HIS A 68 -6.35 40.97 35.94
CA HIS A 68 -5.10 41.43 35.35
C HIS A 68 -4.16 40.24 35.16
N THR A 69 -3.97 39.79 33.93
CA THR A 69 -3.14 38.63 33.64
C THR A 69 -1.67 39.00 33.51
N GLN A 70 -0.82 38.06 33.90
CA GLN A 70 0.63 38.12 33.82
C GLN A 70 1.15 36.75 33.32
N PRO A 71 2.19 36.70 32.48
CA PRO A 71 2.73 35.42 32.00
C PRO A 71 3.38 34.58 33.10
N ARG A 72 3.86 35.22 34.18
CA ARG A 72 4.72 34.59 35.19
C ARG A 72 4.14 34.73 36.59
N ARG A 73 4.27 33.67 37.40
CA ARG A 73 3.74 33.65 38.79
C ARG A 73 4.37 34.73 39.68
N LEU A 74 5.69 34.91 39.56
CA LEU A 74 6.43 35.90 40.33
C LEU A 74 5.97 37.32 39.98
N ALA A 75 5.79 37.60 38.69
CA ALA A 75 5.27 38.88 38.20
C ALA A 75 3.85 39.15 38.70
N ALA A 76 2.93 38.17 38.61
CA ALA A 76 1.58 38.31 39.13
C ALA A 76 1.56 38.71 40.61
N ARG A 77 2.39 38.06 41.42
CA ARG A 77 2.51 38.37 42.85
C ARG A 77 3.14 39.74 43.09
N SER A 78 4.28 40.03 42.47
CA SER A 78 4.99 41.31 42.70
C SER A 78 4.17 42.51 42.23
N VAL A 79 3.43 42.37 41.13
CA VAL A 79 2.52 43.40 40.62
C VAL A 79 1.37 43.64 41.60
N ALA A 80 0.77 42.58 42.14
CA ALA A 80 -0.28 42.71 43.15
C ALA A 80 0.22 43.36 44.45
N GLU A 81 1.38 42.93 44.95
CA GLU A 81 2.06 43.54 46.11
C GLU A 81 2.30 45.03 45.85
N ARG A 82 2.80 45.38 44.66
CA ARG A 82 3.07 46.77 44.31
C ARG A 82 1.82 47.63 44.19
N ILE A 83 0.75 47.13 43.58
CA ILE A 83 -0.52 47.86 43.48
C ILE A 83 -1.13 48.05 44.88
N ALA A 84 -1.03 47.04 45.74
CA ALA A 84 -1.51 47.11 47.12
C ALA A 84 -0.75 48.19 47.93
N GLU A 85 0.58 48.22 47.82
CA GLU A 85 1.43 49.28 48.41
C GLU A 85 1.05 50.68 47.91
N GLU A 86 0.92 50.87 46.59
CA GLU A 86 0.61 52.16 45.98
C GLU A 86 -0.81 52.67 46.29
N THR A 87 -1.72 51.76 46.62
CA THR A 87 -3.11 52.10 47.00
C THR A 87 -3.35 52.10 48.51
N GLY A 88 -2.33 51.77 49.31
CA GLY A 88 -2.44 51.70 50.77
C GLY A 88 -3.41 50.62 51.27
N THR A 89 -3.58 49.53 50.51
CA THR A 89 -4.49 48.42 50.85
C THR A 89 -3.73 47.18 51.30
N GLU A 90 -4.37 46.32 52.09
CA GLU A 90 -3.80 45.02 52.46
C GLU A 90 -3.95 44.01 51.30
N LEU A 91 -2.87 43.30 50.97
CA LEU A 91 -2.86 42.27 49.95
C LEU A 91 -3.78 41.11 50.33
N GLY A 92 -4.77 40.81 49.49
CA GLY A 92 -5.83 39.84 49.75
C GLY A 92 -7.19 40.47 50.05
N GLY A 93 -7.23 41.77 50.36
CA GLY A 93 -8.44 42.56 50.43
C GLY A 93 -8.86 43.05 49.04
N VAL A 94 -8.84 44.37 48.84
CA VAL A 94 -9.21 45.05 47.58
C VAL A 94 -8.33 44.60 46.40
N ILE A 95 -7.04 44.42 46.65
CA ILE A 95 -6.06 43.95 45.67
C ILE A 95 -5.68 42.52 46.05
N GLY A 96 -5.99 41.56 45.19
CA GLY A 96 -5.71 40.15 45.39
C GLY A 96 -4.89 39.57 44.25
N TYR A 97 -4.34 38.37 44.47
CA TYR A 97 -3.70 37.63 43.39
C TYR A 97 -4.01 36.14 43.41
N SER A 98 -3.96 35.51 42.24
CA SER A 98 -4.18 34.08 42.08
C SER A 98 -3.16 33.46 41.13
N VAL A 99 -2.42 32.47 41.63
CA VAL A 99 -1.42 31.69 40.87
C VAL A 99 -1.60 30.21 41.14
N ARG A 100 -0.94 29.35 40.37
CA ARG A 100 -1.03 27.90 40.61
C ARG A 100 -0.60 27.57 42.05
N PHE A 101 -1.48 26.89 42.79
CA PHE A 101 -1.33 26.48 44.20
C PHE A 101 -1.44 27.60 45.25
N THR A 102 -1.72 28.85 44.87
CA THR A 102 -1.90 29.94 45.85
C THR A 102 -2.97 30.90 45.37
N ASP A 103 -4.00 31.09 46.18
CA ASP A 103 -5.08 32.01 45.91
C ASP A 103 -5.25 32.95 47.10
N LYS A 104 -5.10 34.25 46.86
CA LYS A 104 -5.28 35.34 47.82
C LYS A 104 -6.23 36.39 47.22
N ALA A 105 -7.32 35.96 46.62
CA ALA A 105 -8.41 36.82 46.21
C ALA A 105 -9.70 36.38 46.92
N GLY A 106 -10.45 37.33 47.46
CA GLY A 106 -11.71 37.10 48.17
C GLY A 106 -12.90 37.80 47.52
N ASP A 107 -14.00 37.89 48.27
CA ASP A 107 -15.22 38.55 47.82
C ASP A 107 -15.06 40.09 47.71
N ASP A 108 -14.24 40.68 48.58
CA ASP A 108 -13.96 42.12 48.61
C ASP A 108 -12.88 42.56 47.60
N THR A 109 -12.27 41.61 46.89
CA THR A 109 -11.26 41.91 45.86
C THR A 109 -11.91 42.59 44.65
N LEU A 110 -11.37 43.76 44.30
CA LEU A 110 -11.74 44.54 43.12
C LEU A 110 -10.77 44.32 41.96
N VAL A 111 -9.46 44.19 42.25
CA VAL A 111 -8.42 43.86 41.25
C VAL A 111 -7.81 42.51 41.60
N LYS A 112 -7.92 41.55 40.68
CA LYS A 112 -7.34 40.22 40.80
C LYS A 112 -6.22 40.08 39.79
N VAL A 113 -4.98 40.14 40.26
CA VAL A 113 -3.81 39.87 39.42
C VAL A 113 -3.60 38.36 39.36
N MET A 114 -3.46 37.79 38.17
CA MET A 114 -3.38 36.34 38.02
C MET A 114 -2.43 35.94 36.91
N THR A 115 -2.01 34.68 36.88
CA THR A 115 -1.32 34.18 35.69
C THR A 115 -2.28 33.87 34.54
N ASP A 116 -1.83 33.96 33.30
CA ASP A 116 -2.63 33.58 32.11
C ASP A 116 -3.28 32.19 32.25
N GLY A 117 -2.53 31.23 32.78
CA GLY A 117 -3.02 29.86 33.01
C GLY A 117 -4.14 29.75 34.06
N ILE A 118 -4.27 30.72 34.98
CA ILE A 118 -5.39 30.78 35.94
C ILE A 118 -6.64 31.28 35.24
N LEU A 119 -6.54 32.32 34.40
CA LEU A 119 -7.66 32.79 33.59
C LEU A 119 -8.15 31.70 32.63
N LEU A 120 -7.25 30.96 31.97
CA LEU A 120 -7.62 29.82 31.11
C LEU A 120 -8.33 28.69 31.88
N ARG A 121 -7.93 28.44 33.13
CA ARG A 121 -8.61 27.47 33.98
C ARG A 121 -10.01 27.97 34.37
N GLU A 122 -10.15 29.24 34.70
CA GLU A 122 -11.46 29.83 35.01
C GLU A 122 -12.37 29.84 33.80
N LEU A 123 -11.84 30.07 32.60
CA LEU A 123 -12.54 29.93 31.32
C LEU A 123 -13.16 28.53 31.13
N SER A 124 -12.52 27.49 31.66
CA SER A 124 -13.07 26.13 31.60
C SER A 124 -14.29 25.93 32.52
N GLN A 125 -14.41 26.73 33.60
CA GLN A 125 -15.49 26.67 34.58
C GLN A 125 -16.61 27.66 34.26
N ASP A 126 -16.28 28.91 33.94
CA ASP A 126 -17.21 29.96 33.52
C ASP A 126 -16.81 30.55 32.17
N ARG A 127 -17.46 30.02 31.12
CA ARG A 127 -17.29 30.46 29.73
C ARG A 127 -17.67 31.93 29.49
N MET A 128 -18.53 32.49 30.33
CA MET A 128 -18.94 33.88 30.16
C MET A 128 -18.03 34.84 30.91
N LEU A 129 -17.09 34.37 31.74
CA LEU A 129 -16.22 35.19 32.60
C LEU A 129 -17.01 36.26 33.39
N ARG A 130 -18.10 35.84 34.03
CA ARG A 130 -19.04 36.72 34.76
C ARG A 130 -18.42 37.33 36.01
N GLU A 131 -17.36 36.73 36.55
CA GLU A 131 -16.61 37.30 37.66
C GLU A 131 -15.92 38.62 37.26
N TYR A 132 -15.70 38.89 35.96
CA TYR A 132 -14.94 40.03 35.47
C TYR A 132 -15.81 41.01 34.67
N ASP A 133 -15.58 42.30 34.92
CA ASP A 133 -16.08 43.41 34.07
C ASP A 133 -14.99 44.02 33.19
N THR A 134 -13.72 43.79 33.54
CA THR A 134 -12.55 44.29 32.83
C THR A 134 -11.44 43.26 32.88
N LEU A 135 -10.77 43.03 31.76
CA LEU A 135 -9.57 42.21 31.68
C LEU A 135 -8.40 43.01 31.12
N ILE A 136 -7.26 42.95 31.80
CA ILE A 136 -5.99 43.51 31.36
C ILE A 136 -5.09 42.33 31.00
N ILE A 137 -4.83 42.14 29.71
CA ILE A 137 -3.91 41.12 29.19
C ILE A 137 -2.54 41.79 29.04
N ASP A 138 -1.70 41.63 30.06
CA ASP A 138 -0.40 42.29 30.13
C ASP A 138 0.68 41.48 29.41
N GLU A 139 1.74 42.15 28.96
CA GLU A 139 2.91 41.52 28.35
C GLU A 139 2.56 40.66 27.10
N ALA A 140 1.56 41.08 26.32
CA ALA A 140 1.05 40.32 25.16
C ALA A 140 2.14 40.07 24.09
N HIS A 141 3.20 40.89 24.09
CA HIS A 141 4.38 40.73 23.25
C HIS A 141 5.17 39.43 23.50
N GLU A 142 5.01 38.75 24.64
CA GLU A 142 5.63 37.44 24.86
C GLU A 142 5.07 36.38 23.90
N ARG A 143 3.86 36.60 23.35
CA ARG A 143 3.18 35.70 22.38
C ARG A 143 3.25 34.22 22.78
N SER A 144 3.01 34.00 24.08
CA SER A 144 2.88 32.66 24.65
C SER A 144 1.60 31.99 24.17
N LEU A 145 1.59 30.66 24.16
CA LEU A 145 0.41 29.90 23.73
C LEU A 145 -0.83 30.24 24.56
N ASN A 146 -0.65 30.49 25.87
CA ASN A 146 -1.75 30.85 26.76
C ASN A 146 -2.37 32.21 26.40
N ILE A 147 -1.53 33.21 26.09
CA ILE A 147 -1.98 34.54 25.69
C ILE A 147 -2.77 34.43 24.38
N ASP A 148 -2.23 33.73 23.38
CA ASP A 148 -2.91 33.56 22.09
C ASP A 148 -4.27 32.83 22.24
N PHE A 149 -4.39 31.86 23.16
CA PHE A 149 -5.68 31.25 23.51
C PHE A 149 -6.65 32.22 24.20
N ILE A 150 -6.17 33.03 25.13
CA ILE A 150 -7.00 34.03 25.81
C ILE A 150 -7.52 35.04 24.79
N LEU A 151 -6.65 35.63 23.97
CA LEU A 151 -7.02 36.64 22.98
C LEU A 151 -8.04 36.10 21.97
N GLY A 152 -7.81 34.89 21.43
CA GLY A 152 -8.75 34.29 20.50
C GLY A 152 -10.10 33.93 21.15
N TYR A 153 -10.10 33.47 22.40
CA TYR A 153 -11.36 33.22 23.11
C TYR A 153 -12.12 34.52 23.38
N LEU A 154 -11.41 35.58 23.77
CA LEU A 154 -12.01 36.89 24.00
C LEU A 154 -12.64 37.44 22.73
N LYS A 155 -12.00 37.32 21.55
CA LYS A 155 -12.61 37.73 20.27
C LYS A 155 -13.98 37.08 20.03
N GLN A 156 -14.14 35.82 20.42
CA GLN A 156 -15.43 35.11 20.33
C GLN A 156 -16.43 35.53 21.43
N LEU A 157 -15.94 35.89 22.62
CA LEU A 157 -16.78 36.26 23.76
C LEU A 157 -17.34 37.69 23.66
N LEU A 158 -16.58 38.65 23.16
CA LEU A 158 -16.94 40.08 23.19
C LEU A 158 -18.30 40.41 22.57
N PRO A 159 -18.72 39.81 21.42
CA PRO A 159 -20.07 40.02 20.89
C PRO A 159 -21.20 39.59 21.85
N ARG A 160 -20.91 38.67 22.78
CA ARG A 160 -21.85 38.15 23.78
C ARG A 160 -21.73 38.84 25.14
N ARG A 161 -20.67 39.62 25.36
CA ARG A 161 -20.36 40.38 26.59
C ARG A 161 -19.98 41.82 26.22
N PRO A 162 -20.92 42.63 25.70
CA PRO A 162 -20.65 44.03 25.34
C PRO A 162 -20.22 44.89 26.54
N ASP A 163 -20.53 44.43 27.75
CA ASP A 163 -20.17 45.05 29.02
C ASP A 163 -18.69 44.83 29.43
N LEU A 164 -18.05 43.78 28.92
CA LEU A 164 -16.67 43.41 29.26
C LEU A 164 -15.67 44.29 28.51
N LYS A 165 -14.79 44.99 29.24
CA LYS A 165 -13.68 45.79 28.69
C LYS A 165 -12.39 44.98 28.62
N ILE A 166 -11.65 45.10 27.51
CA ILE A 166 -10.35 44.45 27.33
C ILE A 166 -9.27 45.49 27.12
N ILE A 167 -8.17 45.37 27.85
CA ILE A 167 -6.98 46.21 27.70
C ILE A 167 -5.82 45.26 27.41
N ILE A 168 -5.14 45.47 26.28
CA ILE A 168 -3.99 44.65 25.88
C ILE A 168 -2.75 45.53 26.00
N THR A 169 -1.72 45.06 26.68
CA THR A 169 -0.46 45.81 26.77
C THR A 169 0.65 45.14 25.98
N SER A 170 1.51 45.96 25.37
CA SER A 170 2.70 45.50 24.67
C SER A 170 3.91 46.37 25.03
N ALA A 171 5.08 45.74 25.18
CA ALA A 171 6.34 46.44 25.35
C ALA A 171 7.07 46.70 24.03
N THR A 172 6.57 46.14 22.92
CA THR A 172 7.20 46.18 21.60
C THR A 172 6.29 46.83 20.56
N ILE A 173 6.89 47.26 19.44
CA ILE A 173 6.32 48.10 18.38
C ILE A 173 5.40 47.32 17.41
N GLU A 174 4.91 46.13 17.77
CA GLU A 174 3.87 45.43 16.98
C GLU A 174 2.43 45.51 17.57
N PRO A 175 1.97 46.63 18.18
CA PRO A 175 0.60 46.72 18.70
C PRO A 175 -0.46 46.64 17.60
N GLY A 176 -0.09 46.95 16.34
CA GLY A 176 -0.96 46.87 15.17
C GLY A 176 -1.63 45.52 15.01
N ARG A 177 -0.90 44.40 15.18
CA ARG A 177 -1.50 43.05 15.07
C ARG A 177 -2.61 42.79 16.08
N PHE A 178 -2.47 43.31 17.30
CA PHE A 178 -3.50 43.15 18.33
C PHE A 178 -4.71 44.02 18.02
N ALA A 179 -4.49 45.25 17.55
CA ALA A 179 -5.57 46.13 17.11
C ALA A 179 -6.34 45.52 15.93
N ASP A 180 -5.64 45.08 14.88
CA ASP A 180 -6.21 44.42 13.70
C ASP A 180 -7.00 43.16 14.07
N HIS A 181 -6.50 42.37 15.03
CA HIS A 181 -7.17 41.15 15.48
C HIS A 181 -8.56 41.45 16.09
N PHE A 182 -8.68 42.51 16.88
CA PHE A 182 -9.93 42.88 17.54
C PHE A 182 -10.80 43.84 16.73
N ALA A 183 -10.24 44.54 15.75
CA ALA A 183 -10.96 45.44 14.86
C ALA A 183 -12.14 44.74 14.16
N THR A 184 -13.16 45.55 13.88
CA THR A 184 -14.31 45.21 13.04
C THR A 184 -14.57 46.38 12.09
N ASP A 185 -15.30 46.15 10.99
CA ASP A 185 -15.57 47.20 9.99
C ASP A 185 -16.20 48.46 10.62
N ASP A 186 -16.99 48.30 11.69
CA ASP A 186 -17.70 49.37 12.38
C ASP A 186 -16.99 49.91 13.63
N ALA A 187 -15.90 49.28 14.08
CA ALA A 187 -15.20 49.67 15.32
C ALA A 187 -13.69 49.42 15.25
N PRO A 188 -12.86 50.46 15.06
CA PRO A 188 -11.42 50.35 15.18
C PRO A 188 -10.98 50.21 16.65
N VAL A 189 -9.80 49.63 16.86
CA VAL A 189 -9.21 49.48 18.19
C VAL A 189 -8.10 50.51 18.36
N PRO A 190 -8.21 51.46 19.31
CA PRO A 190 -7.20 52.49 19.51
C PRO A 190 -5.90 51.89 20.07
N ILE A 191 -4.79 52.39 19.54
CA ILE A 191 -3.44 52.12 20.05
C ILE A 191 -2.95 53.39 20.74
N ILE A 192 -2.68 53.30 22.04
CA ILE A 192 -2.09 54.39 22.82
C ILE A 192 -0.62 54.08 23.07
N GLU A 193 0.27 54.88 22.50
CA GLU A 193 1.71 54.77 22.73
C GLU A 193 2.14 55.64 23.91
N VAL A 194 2.81 55.01 24.87
CA VAL A 194 3.39 55.66 26.04
C VAL A 194 4.90 55.59 25.94
N SER A 195 5.51 56.70 25.54
CA SER A 195 6.97 56.84 25.40
C SER A 195 7.63 56.66 26.76
N GLY A 196 8.61 55.76 26.86
CA GLY A 196 9.40 55.59 28.09
C GLY A 196 10.31 56.80 28.35
N ARG A 197 10.63 57.05 29.63
CA ARG A 197 11.80 57.84 30.02
C ARG A 197 12.94 56.86 30.34
N THR A 198 13.55 56.28 29.31
CA THR A 198 14.71 55.37 29.48
C THR A 198 16.01 56.15 29.39
N TYR A 199 16.95 55.84 30.28
CA TYR A 199 18.31 56.39 30.22
C TYR A 199 19.10 55.71 29.10
N PRO A 200 20.07 56.39 28.47
CA PRO A 200 20.88 55.80 27.40
C PRO A 200 21.68 54.59 27.91
N VAL A 201 21.76 53.55 27.08
CA VAL A 201 22.53 52.32 27.35
C VAL A 201 23.67 52.20 26.34
N GLU A 202 24.91 52.12 26.83
CA GLU A 202 26.09 51.84 26.00
C GLU A 202 26.14 50.33 25.68
N ILE A 203 26.23 49.98 24.39
CA ILE A 203 26.35 48.57 23.95
C ILE A 203 27.82 48.27 23.64
N ARG A 204 28.36 47.19 24.21
CA ARG A 204 29.71 46.68 23.92
C ARG A 204 29.65 45.23 23.45
N TYR A 205 30.35 44.91 22.37
CA TYR A 205 30.45 43.55 21.83
C TYR A 205 31.78 42.90 22.25
N ARG A 206 31.73 41.65 22.74
CA ARG A 206 32.85 40.85 23.25
C ARG A 206 32.67 39.38 22.82
N PRO A 207 32.88 39.02 21.53
CA PRO A 207 32.69 37.65 21.07
C PRO A 207 33.62 36.66 21.79
N LEU A 208 33.19 35.40 21.93
CA LEU A 208 33.94 34.34 22.61
C LEU A 208 35.13 33.81 21.78
N VAL A 209 34.98 33.85 20.45
CA VAL A 209 36.01 33.50 19.47
C VAL A 209 36.53 34.80 18.89
N VAL A 210 37.85 34.98 18.92
CA VAL A 210 38.52 36.18 18.45
C VAL A 210 39.27 35.82 17.17
N ASP A 211 39.13 36.60 16.10
CA ASP A 211 39.82 36.36 14.81
C ASP A 211 41.32 36.74 14.86
N ASP A 212 41.87 37.02 16.05
CA ASP A 212 43.25 37.42 16.26
C ASP A 212 44.09 36.20 16.67
N GLU A 213 45.16 35.89 15.92
CA GLU A 213 46.00 34.70 16.14
C GLU A 213 46.73 34.72 17.50
N ASP A 214 46.83 35.89 18.15
CA ASP A 214 47.52 36.10 19.43
C ASP A 214 46.60 36.01 20.67
N GLU A 215 45.26 35.94 20.51
CA GLU A 215 44.30 35.81 21.63
C GLU A 215 43.68 34.40 21.70
N ALA A 216 43.64 33.82 22.90
CA ALA A 216 43.03 32.51 23.10
C ALA A 216 41.51 32.61 23.24
N ASP A 217 40.77 31.73 22.55
CA ASP A 217 39.33 31.57 22.71
C ASP A 217 38.94 31.43 24.18
N LEU A 218 37.97 32.24 24.60
CA LEU A 218 37.47 32.22 25.98
C LEU A 218 36.29 31.26 26.09
N ASP A 219 36.31 30.43 27.13
CA ASP A 219 35.08 29.74 27.52
C ASP A 219 34.06 30.76 28.09
N GLN A 220 32.76 30.45 28.00
CA GLN A 220 31.71 31.37 28.44
C GLN A 220 31.85 31.80 29.91
N LEU A 221 32.35 30.93 30.80
CA LEU A 221 32.51 31.25 32.22
C LEU A 221 33.66 32.25 32.42
N GLN A 222 34.75 32.07 31.67
CA GLN A 222 35.89 33.01 31.63
C GLN A 222 35.46 34.36 31.07
N ALA A 223 34.75 34.36 29.94
CA ALA A 223 34.25 35.59 29.32
C ALA A 223 33.30 36.38 30.24
N ILE A 224 32.42 35.68 30.98
CA ILE A 224 31.58 36.32 32.00
C ILE A 224 32.44 36.91 33.12
N GLY A 225 33.47 36.20 33.58
CA GLY A 225 34.41 36.70 34.59
C GLY A 225 35.09 37.99 34.15
N VAL A 226 35.65 38.02 32.93
CA VAL A 226 36.28 39.21 32.33
C VAL A 226 35.29 40.37 32.22
N ALA A 227 34.07 40.10 31.72
CA ALA A 227 33.02 41.11 31.62
C ALA A 227 32.57 41.65 33.00
N VAL A 228 32.50 40.79 34.02
CA VAL A 228 32.22 41.22 35.40
C VAL A 228 33.33 42.13 35.92
N ASP A 229 34.60 41.81 35.70
CA ASP A 229 35.72 42.65 36.12
C ASP A 229 35.76 44.00 35.35
N GLU A 230 35.46 44.00 34.05
CA GLU A 230 35.29 45.22 33.23
C GLU A 230 34.21 46.14 33.84
N LEU A 231 33.05 45.58 34.16
CA LEU A 231 31.92 46.34 34.72
C LEU A 231 32.13 46.73 36.19
N CYS A 232 32.90 45.96 36.95
CA CYS A 232 33.32 46.36 38.30
C CYS A 232 34.30 47.52 38.29
N SER A 233 35.13 47.62 37.24
CA SER A 233 36.06 48.73 37.06
C SER A 233 35.37 50.00 36.55
N HIS A 234 34.23 49.87 35.87
CA HIS A 234 33.52 51.01 35.26
C HIS A 234 32.85 51.96 36.28
N GLY A 235 32.29 51.44 37.38
CA GLY A 235 31.61 52.25 38.39
C GLY A 235 30.70 51.40 39.27
N PRO A 236 29.99 51.98 40.27
CA PRO A 236 29.05 51.26 41.16
C PRO A 236 27.76 50.83 40.44
N GLY A 237 26.96 49.96 41.08
CA GLY A 237 25.69 49.43 40.54
C GLY A 237 25.66 47.91 40.39
N ASP A 238 24.48 47.31 40.29
CA ASP A 238 24.34 45.84 40.19
C ASP A 238 24.46 45.35 38.74
N ILE A 239 24.88 44.10 38.59
CA ILE A 239 25.06 43.43 37.30
C ILE A 239 23.98 42.37 37.12
N LEU A 240 23.31 42.37 35.97
CA LEU A 240 22.41 41.31 35.55
C LEU A 240 23.04 40.50 34.41
N VAL A 241 23.24 39.20 34.62
CA VAL A 241 23.80 38.29 33.62
C VAL A 241 22.70 37.40 33.06
N PHE A 242 22.48 37.44 31.76
CA PHE A 242 21.54 36.57 31.07
C PHE A 242 22.21 35.29 30.60
N LEU A 243 21.68 34.15 31.07
CA LEU A 243 22.18 32.81 30.78
C LEU A 243 21.02 31.91 30.31
N PRO A 244 21.21 31.04 29.31
CA PRO A 244 20.14 30.22 28.76
C PRO A 244 19.56 29.17 29.73
N THR A 245 20.27 28.76 30.80
CA THR A 245 19.84 27.62 31.65
C THR A 245 20.12 27.80 33.15
N GLU A 246 19.33 27.10 33.99
CA GLU A 246 19.53 27.02 35.45
C GLU A 246 20.92 26.52 35.83
N ARG A 247 21.46 25.63 35.00
CA ARG A 247 22.77 25.02 35.25
C ARG A 247 23.89 26.00 34.97
N GLU A 248 23.83 26.76 33.89
CA GLU A 248 24.82 27.80 33.61
C GLU A 248 24.81 28.88 34.69
N ILE A 249 23.64 29.22 35.22
CA ILE A 249 23.53 30.08 36.40
C ILE A 249 24.30 29.48 37.58
N THR A 250 24.12 28.18 37.84
CA THR A 250 24.80 27.50 38.96
C THR A 250 26.31 27.39 38.75
N ASP A 251 26.76 27.06 37.53
CA ASP A 251 28.17 26.93 37.18
C ASP A 251 28.87 28.31 37.21
N THR A 252 28.20 29.36 36.73
CA THR A 252 28.67 30.77 36.81
C THR A 252 28.69 31.27 38.25
N ALA A 253 27.69 30.93 39.07
CA ALA A 253 27.70 31.31 40.48
C ALA A 253 28.91 30.72 41.22
N LYS A 254 29.25 29.46 40.91
CA LYS A 254 30.44 28.80 41.47
C LYS A 254 31.74 29.40 40.98
N SER A 255 31.86 29.74 39.70
CA SER A 255 33.09 30.36 39.17
C SER A 255 33.30 31.76 39.77
N LEU A 256 32.22 32.50 40.00
CA LEU A 256 32.26 33.84 40.60
C LEU A 256 32.31 33.83 42.13
N ALA A 257 32.15 32.70 42.82
CA ALA A 257 32.06 32.61 44.29
C ALA A 257 33.23 33.27 45.04
N HIS A 258 34.42 33.31 44.45
CA HIS A 258 35.58 34.01 45.01
C HIS A 258 35.33 35.53 45.21
N LEU A 259 34.41 36.13 44.44
CA LEU A 259 34.01 37.53 44.56
C LEU A 259 33.17 37.82 45.81
N GLU A 260 32.55 36.81 46.44
CA GLU A 260 31.80 37.01 47.70
C GLU A 260 32.72 37.50 48.82
N SER A 261 34.00 37.09 48.81
CA SER A 261 35.02 37.60 49.72
C SER A 261 35.32 39.10 49.55
N ARG A 262 34.98 39.67 48.39
CA ARG A 262 35.08 41.11 48.06
C ARG A 262 33.80 41.88 48.40
N GLY A 263 32.82 41.24 49.07
CA GLY A 263 31.54 41.85 49.43
C GLY A 263 30.55 41.96 48.29
N ILE A 264 30.71 41.16 47.22
CA ILE A 264 29.78 41.08 46.10
C ILE A 264 28.79 39.93 46.33
N GLU A 265 27.49 40.21 46.30
CA GLU A 265 26.45 39.20 46.49
C GLU A 265 26.09 38.53 45.16
N ILE A 266 26.17 37.20 45.08
CA ILE A 266 25.78 36.44 43.88
C ILE A 266 24.40 35.81 44.10
N VAL A 267 23.44 36.16 43.25
CA VAL A 267 22.05 35.71 43.42
C VAL A 267 21.55 35.04 42.14
N PRO A 268 21.19 33.74 42.17
CA PRO A 268 20.58 33.07 41.04
C PRO A 268 19.11 33.48 40.88
N LEU A 269 18.62 33.54 39.63
CA LEU A 269 17.22 33.85 39.32
C LEU A 269 16.70 33.04 38.12
N PHE A 270 15.99 31.95 38.40
CA PHE A 270 15.34 31.11 37.39
C PHE A 270 13.99 30.55 37.88
N ALA A 271 13.17 30.07 36.94
CA ALA A 271 11.75 29.79 37.18
C ALA A 271 11.45 28.75 38.28
N ARG A 272 12.34 27.78 38.51
CA ARG A 272 12.15 26.69 39.49
C ARG A 272 12.64 27.02 40.91
N LEU A 273 13.27 28.18 41.13
CA LEU A 273 13.67 28.60 42.47
C LEU A 273 12.47 28.66 43.43
N SER A 274 12.73 28.47 44.73
CA SER A 274 11.69 28.64 45.74
C SER A 274 11.17 30.08 45.74
N ALA A 275 9.94 30.29 46.20
CA ALA A 275 9.38 31.64 46.26
C ALA A 275 10.25 32.57 47.13
N ALA A 276 10.86 32.06 48.20
CA ALA A 276 11.77 32.81 49.05
C ALA A 276 13.06 33.20 48.30
N ASP A 277 13.66 32.26 47.56
CA ASP A 277 14.90 32.51 46.80
C ASP A 277 14.69 33.49 45.64
N GLN A 278 13.55 33.38 44.94
CA GLN A 278 13.19 34.36 43.91
C GLN A 278 12.98 35.75 44.51
N HIS A 279 12.42 35.82 45.72
CA HIS A 279 12.16 37.09 46.40
C HIS A 279 13.44 37.76 46.90
N LYS A 280 14.51 36.99 47.14
CA LYS A 280 15.83 37.50 47.54
C LYS A 280 16.39 38.54 46.57
N VAL A 281 16.05 38.45 45.28
CA VAL A 281 16.49 39.42 44.26
C VAL A 281 15.88 40.82 44.48
N PHE A 282 14.75 40.94 45.18
CA PHE A 282 14.11 42.23 45.50
C PHE A 282 14.47 42.78 46.87
N SER A 283 15.14 42.00 47.72
CA SER A 283 15.52 42.48 49.04
C SER A 283 16.60 43.56 48.92
N SER A 284 16.52 44.56 49.80
CA SER A 284 17.56 45.58 49.94
C SER A 284 18.89 44.93 50.35
N HIS A 285 19.97 45.32 49.70
CA HIS A 285 21.33 44.84 49.96
C HIS A 285 22.32 45.99 50.16
N ARG A 286 23.50 45.64 50.67
CA ARG A 286 24.65 46.54 50.79
C ARG A 286 25.76 46.05 49.86
N GLY A 287 26.37 46.95 49.10
CA GLY A 287 27.39 46.60 48.11
C GLY A 287 26.79 46.24 46.75
N ARG A 288 27.58 45.53 45.92
CA ARG A 288 27.18 45.12 44.56
C ARG A 288 26.53 43.75 44.58
N ARG A 289 25.46 43.58 43.82
CA ARG A 289 24.83 42.29 43.54
C ARG A 289 25.05 41.91 42.08
N ILE A 290 25.36 40.63 41.85
CA ILE A 290 25.37 40.00 40.53
C ILE A 290 24.20 39.03 40.47
N VAL A 291 23.20 39.37 39.67
CA VAL A 291 22.02 38.54 39.45
C VAL A 291 22.26 37.68 38.21
N LEU A 292 22.29 36.38 38.40
CA LEU A 292 22.48 35.41 37.32
C LEU A 292 21.11 34.87 36.93
N SER A 293 20.58 35.27 35.77
CA SER A 293 19.20 34.99 35.40
C SER A 293 19.03 34.34 34.03
N THR A 294 17.95 33.56 33.86
CA THR A 294 17.47 33.22 32.52
C THR A 294 16.68 34.39 31.94
N ASN A 295 15.93 34.15 30.87
CA ASN A 295 14.90 35.07 30.38
C ASN A 295 13.79 35.42 31.41
N VAL A 296 13.91 35.00 32.68
CA VAL A 296 13.06 35.44 33.81
C VAL A 296 13.15 36.94 34.06
N ALA A 297 14.34 37.52 33.91
CA ALA A 297 14.53 38.96 34.08
C ALA A 297 14.28 39.79 32.80
N GLU A 298 13.98 39.15 31.65
CA GLU A 298 13.98 39.80 30.33
C GLU A 298 12.79 40.74 30.08
N THR A 299 11.61 40.45 30.64
CA THR A 299 10.34 41.14 30.33
C THR A 299 9.62 41.55 31.62
N SER A 300 8.98 40.59 32.27
CA SER A 300 7.94 40.78 33.29
C SER A 300 8.46 41.04 34.70
N LEU A 301 9.79 41.08 34.89
CA LEU A 301 10.42 41.28 36.18
C LEU A 301 11.37 42.48 36.17
N THR A 302 11.17 43.39 37.12
CA THR A 302 12.06 44.54 37.31
C THR A 302 12.94 44.29 38.51
N VAL A 303 14.18 43.87 38.25
CA VAL A 303 15.19 43.76 39.31
C VAL A 303 15.67 45.17 39.67
N PRO A 304 15.56 45.61 40.93
CA PRO A 304 16.03 46.93 41.34
C PRO A 304 17.56 47.01 41.29
N GLY A 305 18.11 48.20 41.11
CA GLY A 305 19.56 48.45 41.24
C GLY A 305 20.44 48.03 40.05
N ILE A 306 19.88 47.43 39.00
CA ILE A 306 20.64 47.02 37.81
C ILE A 306 21.14 48.23 37.03
N HIS A 307 22.46 48.37 36.94
CA HIS A 307 23.15 49.38 36.13
C HIS A 307 23.92 48.75 34.96
N TYR A 308 24.19 47.45 35.03
CA TYR A 308 24.96 46.75 34.01
C TYR A 308 24.30 45.44 33.61
N VAL A 309 24.42 45.09 32.34
CA VAL A 309 23.93 43.83 31.78
C VAL A 309 25.07 43.10 31.09
N ILE A 310 25.15 41.79 31.28
CA ILE A 310 25.95 40.88 30.47
C ILE A 310 24.98 39.93 29.77
N ASP A 311 24.97 39.94 28.44
CA ASP A 311 24.10 39.11 27.63
C ASP A 311 24.91 38.02 26.91
N ALA A 312 24.71 36.77 27.31
CA ALA A 312 25.29 35.61 26.62
C ALA A 312 24.73 35.42 25.19
N GLY A 313 23.67 36.13 24.82
CA GLY A 313 23.13 36.14 23.46
C GLY A 313 22.28 34.95 23.10
N THR A 314 22.11 34.00 24.02
CA THR A 314 21.35 32.77 23.78
C THR A 314 20.22 32.61 24.79
N ALA A 315 19.22 31.82 24.43
CA ALA A 315 18.13 31.40 25.30
C ALA A 315 17.73 29.97 25.00
N ARG A 316 17.22 29.26 26.02
CA ARG A 316 16.58 27.96 25.82
C ARG A 316 15.13 28.17 25.36
N MET A 317 14.82 27.76 24.13
CA MET A 317 13.52 27.99 23.50
C MET A 317 12.88 26.69 23.02
N SER A 318 11.56 26.59 23.15
CA SER A 318 10.79 25.44 22.65
C SER A 318 10.67 25.52 21.12
N ARG A 319 11.06 24.44 20.43
CA ARG A 319 11.08 24.32 18.96
C ARG A 319 10.60 22.95 18.51
N TYR A 320 9.59 22.93 17.65
CA TYR A 320 9.16 21.73 16.96
C TYR A 320 10.00 21.48 15.71
N SER A 321 10.57 20.29 15.62
CA SER A 321 11.24 19.84 14.41
C SER A 321 10.23 19.17 13.50
N THR A 322 9.89 19.81 12.37
CA THR A 322 9.01 19.21 11.35
C THR A 322 9.61 17.94 10.74
N ARG A 323 10.94 17.82 10.74
CA ARG A 323 11.71 16.69 10.21
C ARG A 323 11.68 15.48 11.14
N THR A 324 11.99 15.68 12.41
CA THR A 324 12.04 14.58 13.40
C THR A 324 10.71 14.36 14.10
N LYS A 325 9.73 15.26 13.89
CA LYS A 325 8.40 15.26 14.50
C LYS A 325 8.44 15.25 16.04
N VAL A 326 9.47 15.86 16.62
CA VAL A 326 9.69 15.96 18.08
C VAL A 326 9.79 17.42 18.50
N GLN A 327 9.15 17.75 19.63
CA GLN A 327 9.35 19.00 20.35
C GLN A 327 10.71 18.99 21.06
N ARG A 328 11.56 19.98 20.78
CA ARG A 328 12.90 20.15 21.36
C ARG A 328 12.96 21.44 22.19
N LEU A 329 13.94 21.52 23.08
CA LEU A 329 14.28 22.73 23.85
C LEU A 329 15.73 23.16 23.58
N PRO A 330 16.09 23.48 22.33
CA PRO A 330 17.45 23.92 22.00
C PRO A 330 17.82 25.24 22.70
N ILE A 331 19.11 25.42 22.90
CA ILE A 331 19.71 26.73 23.16
C ILE A 331 19.99 27.35 21.80
N GLU A 332 19.42 28.52 21.53
CA GLU A 332 19.55 29.23 20.25
C GLU A 332 19.82 30.73 20.46
N PRO A 333 20.37 31.43 19.46
CA PRO A 333 20.52 32.88 19.50
C PRO A 333 19.17 33.58 19.69
N ILE A 334 19.14 34.62 20.53
CA ILE A 334 17.93 35.43 20.76
C ILE A 334 17.69 36.40 19.60
N SER A 335 16.43 36.82 19.40
CA SER A 335 16.08 37.87 18.43
C SER A 335 16.64 39.25 18.79
N GLN A 336 16.65 40.16 17.82
CA GLN A 336 17.07 41.54 18.06
C GLN A 336 16.19 42.22 19.12
N ALA A 337 14.87 42.00 19.08
CA ALA A 337 13.93 42.51 20.07
C ALA A 337 14.25 42.03 21.49
N SER A 338 14.51 40.73 21.68
CA SER A 338 14.92 40.17 22.97
C SER A 338 16.25 40.78 23.46
N ALA A 339 17.24 40.92 22.58
CA ALA A 339 18.53 41.54 22.92
C ALA A 339 18.39 43.02 23.30
N ARG A 340 17.49 43.78 22.64
CA ARG A 340 17.15 45.16 23.01
C ARG A 340 16.45 45.21 24.38
N GLN A 341 15.53 44.29 24.65
CA GLN A 341 14.85 44.19 25.96
C GLN A 341 15.80 43.84 27.11
N ARG A 342 16.78 42.95 26.86
CA ARG A 342 17.85 42.62 27.83
C ARG A 342 18.72 43.84 28.12
N ALA A 343 19.18 44.54 27.09
CA ALA A 343 19.95 45.78 27.25
C ALA A 343 19.15 46.87 27.99
N GLY A 344 17.85 47.00 27.71
CA GLY A 344 16.96 47.94 28.39
C GLY A 344 16.80 47.69 29.90
N ARG A 345 17.32 46.58 30.46
CA ARG A 345 17.26 46.31 31.90
C ARG A 345 18.19 47.19 32.73
N CYS A 346 19.30 47.66 32.18
CA CYS A 346 20.18 48.60 32.87
C CYS A 346 19.79 50.08 32.67
N GLY A 347 19.04 50.42 31.61
CA GLY A 347 18.64 51.81 31.29
C GLY A 347 17.46 52.36 32.09
N ARG A 348 17.07 51.74 33.21
CA ARG A 348 15.84 52.08 33.96
C ARG A 348 16.03 53.06 35.10
N VAL A 349 17.17 52.97 35.79
CA VAL A 349 17.46 53.76 37.00
C VAL A 349 18.47 54.86 36.69
N ALA A 350 19.44 54.58 35.82
CA ALA A 350 20.48 55.49 35.38
C ALA A 350 21.02 55.04 34.01
N ALA A 351 21.94 55.81 33.43
CA ALA A 351 22.70 55.36 32.27
C ALA A 351 23.52 54.11 32.65
N GLY A 352 23.55 53.12 31.74
CA GLY A 352 24.14 51.81 32.02
C GLY A 352 24.91 51.24 30.83
N VAL A 353 25.62 50.13 31.07
CA VAL A 353 26.40 49.42 30.04
C VAL A 353 25.83 48.02 29.84
N CYS A 354 25.68 47.59 28.59
CA CYS A 354 25.32 46.22 28.23
C CYS A 354 26.46 45.59 27.42
N ILE A 355 27.11 44.57 27.99
CA ILE A 355 28.12 43.76 27.29
C ILE A 355 27.43 42.56 26.64
N ARG A 356 27.58 42.38 25.33
CA ARG A 356 27.09 41.25 24.54
C ARG A 356 28.25 40.31 24.26
N LEU A 357 28.13 39.03 24.62
CA LEU A 357 29.18 38.03 24.44
C LEU A 357 29.21 37.42 23.01
N TYR A 358 28.86 38.24 22.02
CA TYR A 358 28.75 37.90 20.60
C TYR A 358 29.10 39.14 19.76
N SER A 359 29.38 38.97 18.46
CA SER A 359 29.77 40.08 17.58
C SER A 359 28.56 40.94 17.16
N GLU A 360 28.85 42.14 16.65
CA GLU A 360 27.83 43.03 16.09
C GLU A 360 27.23 42.44 14.80
N GLU A 361 28.05 41.83 13.94
CA GLU A 361 27.58 41.12 12.74
C GLU A 361 26.61 39.98 13.09
N ASP A 362 26.93 39.20 14.15
CA ASP A 362 26.02 38.16 14.63
C ASP A 362 24.68 38.77 15.07
N PHE A 363 24.67 39.89 15.79
CA PHE A 363 23.45 40.61 16.21
C PHE A 363 22.59 41.09 15.02
N GLU A 364 23.22 41.70 14.00
CA GLU A 364 22.53 42.23 12.83
C GLU A 364 21.91 41.13 11.97
N SER A 365 22.55 39.95 11.92
CA SER A 365 22.06 38.79 11.17
C SER A 365 20.84 38.09 11.81
N ARG A 366 20.52 38.40 13.08
CA ARG A 366 19.44 37.73 13.82
C ARG A 366 18.07 38.21 13.37
N PRO A 367 17.02 37.38 13.49
CA PRO A 367 15.65 37.81 13.23
C PRO A 367 15.24 38.97 14.16
N GLU A 368 14.47 39.90 13.62
CA GLU A 368 14.04 41.10 14.37
C GLU A 368 13.18 40.74 15.57
N TYR A 369 12.22 39.81 15.37
CA TYR A 369 11.28 39.36 16.40
C TYR A 369 11.37 37.85 16.64
N THR A 370 11.04 37.45 17.86
CA THR A 370 10.85 36.05 18.22
C THR A 370 9.55 35.52 17.64
N GLU A 371 9.58 34.39 16.95
CA GLU A 371 8.36 33.73 16.44
C GLU A 371 7.39 33.35 17.58
N PRO A 372 6.07 33.55 17.41
CA PRO A 372 5.06 33.14 18.37
C PRO A 372 5.14 31.65 18.72
N GLU A 373 4.84 31.30 19.96
CA GLU A 373 4.96 29.91 20.44
C GLU A 373 4.12 28.91 19.63
N ILE A 374 2.95 29.34 19.14
CA ILE A 374 2.05 28.52 18.32
C ILE A 374 2.67 28.07 16.98
N LEU A 375 3.52 28.90 16.38
CA LEU A 375 4.15 28.61 15.08
C LEU A 375 5.40 27.72 15.23
N ARG A 376 5.96 27.64 16.43
CA ARG A 376 7.17 26.86 16.73
C ARG A 376 6.92 25.64 17.62
N THR A 377 5.67 25.25 17.83
CA THR A 377 5.28 24.11 18.67
C THR A 377 4.54 23.04 17.86
N ASN A 378 4.62 21.78 18.29
CA ASN A 378 3.84 20.70 17.72
C ASN A 378 2.35 21.01 17.86
N LEU A 379 1.65 21.19 16.73
CA LEU A 379 0.22 21.50 16.80
C LEU A 379 -0.61 20.37 17.42
N ALA A 380 -0.12 19.13 17.46
CA ALA A 380 -0.79 18.09 18.24
C ALA A 380 -0.88 18.47 19.73
N SER A 381 0.16 19.08 20.31
CA SER A 381 0.12 19.58 21.71
C SER A 381 -0.85 20.76 21.86
N VAL A 382 -0.90 21.65 20.86
CA VAL A 382 -1.82 22.79 20.82
C VAL A 382 -3.27 22.30 20.77
N ILE A 383 -3.59 21.43 19.82
CA ILE A 383 -4.93 20.83 19.65
C ILE A 383 -5.34 20.07 20.92
N LEU A 384 -4.43 19.28 21.49
CA LEU A 384 -4.68 18.54 22.73
C LEU A 384 -5.05 19.48 23.89
N THR A 385 -4.30 20.58 24.03
CA THR A 385 -4.55 21.60 25.06
C THR A 385 -5.87 22.33 24.81
N MET A 386 -6.13 22.77 23.58
CA MET A 386 -7.39 23.43 23.21
C MET A 386 -8.60 22.54 23.43
N THR A 387 -8.49 21.25 23.09
CA THR A 387 -9.57 20.27 23.27
C THR A 387 -9.81 20.01 24.76
N SER A 388 -8.74 19.91 25.56
CA SER A 388 -8.82 19.82 27.03
C SER A 388 -9.53 21.03 27.65
N LEU A 389 -9.21 22.23 27.15
CA LEU A 389 -9.82 23.50 27.56
C LEU A 389 -11.20 23.75 26.91
N GLY A 390 -11.66 22.90 25.99
CA GLY A 390 -12.91 23.05 25.24
C GLY A 390 -13.02 24.36 24.45
N LEU A 391 -11.93 24.82 23.83
CA LEU A 391 -11.88 26.07 23.05
C LEU A 391 -12.41 25.92 21.60
N GLY A 392 -12.83 24.71 21.21
CA GLY A 392 -13.38 24.43 19.89
C GLY A 392 -12.33 23.99 18.85
N ASP A 393 -12.69 24.08 17.58
CA ASP A 393 -11.84 23.66 16.46
C ASP A 393 -10.69 24.65 16.22
N VAL A 394 -9.46 24.14 16.18
CA VAL A 394 -8.24 24.94 15.97
C VAL A 394 -8.24 25.67 14.62
N GLY A 395 -8.85 25.10 13.58
CA GLY A 395 -8.88 25.71 12.24
C GLY A 395 -9.81 26.92 12.12
N ARG A 396 -10.79 27.04 13.03
CA ARG A 396 -11.74 28.17 13.10
C ARG A 396 -11.47 29.10 14.28
N PHE A 397 -10.54 28.74 15.15
CA PHE A 397 -10.20 29.55 16.31
C PHE A 397 -9.48 30.83 15.86
N PRO A 398 -9.91 32.01 16.31
CA PRO A 398 -9.35 33.27 15.85
C PRO A 398 -8.03 33.52 16.58
N PHE A 399 -6.94 32.97 16.06
CA PHE A 399 -5.59 33.32 16.53
C PHE A 399 -5.16 34.69 15.99
N VAL A 400 -4.31 35.41 16.72
CA VAL A 400 -3.66 36.64 16.23
C VAL A 400 -2.84 36.33 14.97
N GLN A 401 -2.11 35.21 14.99
CA GLN A 401 -1.47 34.64 13.81
C GLN A 401 -1.83 33.15 13.74
N PRO A 402 -2.71 32.72 12.82
CA PRO A 402 -3.15 31.35 12.74
C PRO A 402 -2.02 30.42 12.25
N PRO A 403 -1.96 29.17 12.74
CA PRO A 403 -1.03 28.20 12.21
C PRO A 403 -1.51 27.64 10.87
N ASP A 404 -0.58 27.09 10.09
CA ASP A 404 -0.88 26.52 8.77
C ASP A 404 -1.89 25.35 8.84
N GLN A 405 -2.85 25.36 7.91
CA GLN A 405 -3.85 24.29 7.70
C GLN A 405 -3.24 22.89 7.58
N ARG A 406 -2.05 22.78 6.95
CA ARG A 406 -1.34 21.49 6.81
C ARG A 406 -0.85 20.98 8.16
N ALA A 407 -0.23 21.86 8.97
CA ALA A 407 0.24 21.50 10.29
C ALA A 407 -0.92 21.10 11.22
N ILE A 408 -2.09 21.73 11.07
CA ILE A 408 -3.30 21.38 11.82
C ILE A 408 -3.71 19.94 11.51
N ARG A 409 -3.83 19.59 10.22
CA ARG A 409 -4.19 18.22 9.79
C ARG A 409 -3.18 17.19 10.27
N ASP A 410 -1.88 17.47 10.15
CA ASP A 410 -0.82 16.60 10.64
C ASP A 410 -0.92 16.37 12.16
N GLY A 411 -1.22 17.43 12.92
CA GLY A 411 -1.42 17.36 14.36
C GLY A 411 -2.66 16.53 14.75
N GLN A 412 -3.78 16.71 14.05
CA GLN A 412 -4.99 15.90 14.24
C GLN A 412 -4.76 14.43 13.93
N GLN A 413 -4.11 14.11 12.79
CA GLN A 413 -3.77 12.74 12.42
C GLN A 413 -2.84 12.09 13.45
N LEU A 414 -1.89 12.84 14.02
CA LEU A 414 -1.05 12.34 15.10
C LEU A 414 -1.87 12.02 16.35
N LEU A 415 -2.79 12.90 16.76
CA LEU A 415 -3.62 12.62 17.93
C LEU A 415 -4.57 11.44 17.72
N ASP A 416 -5.08 11.25 16.51
CA ASP A 416 -5.85 10.06 16.12
C ASP A 416 -4.96 8.80 16.20
N GLU A 417 -3.73 8.87 15.68
CA GLU A 417 -2.74 7.78 15.77
C GLU A 417 -2.47 7.37 17.22
N LEU A 418 -2.30 8.35 18.11
CA LEU A 418 -2.03 8.10 19.54
C LEU A 418 -3.28 7.65 20.32
N GLY A 419 -4.45 7.65 19.68
CA GLY A 419 -5.74 7.33 20.32
C GLY A 419 -6.14 8.39 21.34
N ALA A 420 -5.76 9.65 21.13
CA ALA A 420 -5.98 10.76 22.05
C ALA A 420 -7.35 11.45 21.86
N LEU A 421 -7.93 11.34 20.65
CA LEU A 421 -9.22 11.92 20.29
C LEU A 421 -10.26 10.85 20.01
N GLU A 422 -11.52 11.11 20.39
CA GLU A 422 -12.67 10.32 19.98
C GLU A 422 -12.99 10.56 18.49
N PRO A 423 -13.59 9.58 17.78
CA PRO A 423 -14.04 9.78 16.41
C PRO A 423 -15.04 10.94 16.33
N ALA A 424 -14.95 11.74 15.26
CA ALA A 424 -15.96 12.76 15.01
C ALA A 424 -17.32 12.10 14.72
N SER A 425 -18.39 12.62 15.33
CA SER A 425 -19.77 12.24 15.03
C SER A 425 -20.45 13.37 14.25
N ALA A 426 -21.43 13.03 13.40
CA ALA A 426 -22.27 13.99 12.71
C ALA A 426 -22.97 14.97 13.68
N ASP A 427 -23.30 14.49 14.89
CA ASP A 427 -23.99 15.28 15.92
C ASP A 427 -23.06 16.20 16.72
N ASN A 428 -21.73 15.98 16.68
CA ASN A 428 -20.78 16.80 17.41
C ASN A 428 -19.46 16.96 16.64
N PRO A 429 -19.30 18.08 15.90
CA PRO A 429 -18.09 18.31 15.10
C PRO A 429 -16.84 18.56 15.95
N VAL A 430 -17.00 18.88 17.24
CA VAL A 430 -15.88 19.07 18.16
C VAL A 430 -15.53 17.72 18.80
N ARG A 431 -14.37 17.17 18.43
CA ARG A 431 -13.86 15.91 18.99
C ARG A 431 -13.53 16.06 20.47
N ARG A 432 -13.78 15.02 21.26
CA ARG A 432 -13.46 14.98 22.70
C ARG A 432 -12.18 14.19 22.95
N LEU A 433 -11.54 14.43 24.11
CA LEU A 433 -10.39 13.66 24.54
C LEU A 433 -10.79 12.28 25.07
N THR A 434 -10.08 11.24 24.64
CA THR A 434 -10.17 9.90 25.22
C THR A 434 -9.53 9.86 26.62
N PRO A 435 -9.67 8.76 27.39
CA PRO A 435 -8.90 8.59 28.63
C PRO A 435 -7.38 8.72 28.41
N ILE A 436 -6.86 8.24 27.29
CA ILE A 436 -5.45 8.40 26.91
C ILE A 436 -5.17 9.89 26.66
N GLY A 437 -5.98 10.57 25.83
CA GLY A 437 -5.81 12.00 25.54
C GLY A 437 -5.79 12.88 26.79
N ARG A 438 -6.65 12.60 27.78
CA ARG A 438 -6.64 13.29 29.07
C ARG A 438 -5.33 13.10 29.85
N SER A 439 -4.76 11.89 29.82
CA SER A 439 -3.44 11.65 30.43
C SER A 439 -2.33 12.37 29.68
N LEU A 440 -2.35 12.34 28.34
CA LEU A 440 -1.36 13.06 27.52
C LEU A 440 -1.36 14.57 27.81
N ALA A 441 -2.55 15.17 27.94
CA ALA A 441 -2.70 16.61 28.18
C ALA A 441 -2.08 17.09 29.50
N ARG A 442 -1.82 16.17 30.44
CA ARG A 442 -1.18 16.46 31.74
C ARG A 442 0.34 16.42 31.69
N ILE A 443 0.93 15.89 30.62
CA ILE A 443 2.38 15.68 30.51
C ILE A 443 2.96 16.76 29.57
N PRO A 444 3.87 17.63 30.04
CA PRO A 444 4.38 18.75 29.27
C PRO A 444 5.54 18.32 28.34
N VAL A 445 5.31 17.31 27.49
CA VAL A 445 6.27 16.81 26.50
C VAL A 445 5.57 16.56 25.17
N ASP A 446 6.34 16.19 24.13
CA ASP A 446 5.75 15.80 22.84
C ASP A 446 4.70 14.67 23.00
N PRO A 447 3.54 14.74 22.34
CA PRO A 447 2.47 13.75 22.51
C PRO A 447 2.90 12.30 22.24
N ARG A 448 3.88 12.05 21.34
CA ARG A 448 4.41 10.70 21.12
C ARG A 448 5.14 10.20 22.36
N LEU A 449 6.03 11.02 22.92
CA LEU A 449 6.78 10.69 24.13
C LEU A 449 5.85 10.54 25.34
N ALA A 450 4.85 11.42 25.47
CA ALA A 450 3.81 11.31 26.48
C ALA A 450 3.05 9.98 26.34
N ARG A 451 2.72 9.56 25.10
CA ARG A 451 2.04 8.28 24.84
C ARG A 451 2.91 7.08 25.22
N MET A 452 4.21 7.15 24.98
CA MET A 452 5.17 6.12 25.41
C MET A 452 5.23 6.01 26.93
N LEU A 453 5.29 7.14 27.64
CA LEU A 453 5.32 7.17 29.10
C LEU A 453 4.02 6.64 29.73
N VAL A 454 2.87 7.01 29.16
CA VAL A 454 1.56 6.48 29.58
C VAL A 454 1.46 4.97 29.35
N GLU A 455 2.03 4.45 28.27
CA GLU A 455 2.10 2.99 28.07
C GLU A 455 3.07 2.33 29.05
N ALA A 456 4.22 2.95 29.30
CA ALA A 456 5.23 2.43 30.21
C ALA A 456 4.72 2.33 31.66
N ASP A 457 3.82 3.22 32.08
CA ASP A 457 3.12 3.12 33.38
C ASP A 457 2.24 1.87 33.43
N LYS A 458 1.44 1.62 32.37
CA LYS A 458 0.61 0.40 32.27
C LYS A 458 1.44 -0.89 32.24
N GLN A 459 2.61 -0.85 31.60
CA GLN A 459 3.50 -1.99 31.41
C GLN A 459 4.51 -2.17 32.56
N GLY A 460 4.57 -1.24 33.53
CA GLY A 460 5.50 -1.29 34.66
C GLY A 460 6.97 -1.00 34.32
N VAL A 461 7.25 -0.26 33.23
CA VAL A 461 8.61 0.03 32.73
C VAL A 461 8.92 1.54 32.62
N VAL A 462 8.32 2.35 33.50
CA VAL A 462 8.46 3.82 33.51
C VAL A 462 9.93 4.25 33.61
N GLY A 463 10.73 3.63 34.49
CA GLY A 463 12.14 4.00 34.70
C GLY A 463 12.98 4.02 33.42
N PRO A 464 13.13 2.88 32.72
CA PRO A 464 13.79 2.83 31.41
C PRO A 464 13.18 3.78 30.38
N MET A 465 11.85 3.92 30.35
CA MET A 465 11.18 4.80 29.38
C MET A 465 11.46 6.29 29.64
N LEU A 466 11.63 6.73 30.88
CA LEU A 466 12.03 8.10 31.20
C LEU A 466 13.42 8.42 30.63
N VAL A 467 14.36 7.47 30.73
CA VAL A 467 15.71 7.62 30.16
C VAL A 467 15.63 7.75 28.65
N LEU A 468 14.85 6.87 28.00
CA LEU A 468 14.69 6.88 26.55
C LEU A 468 13.94 8.12 26.05
N ALA A 469 12.87 8.54 26.71
CA ALA A 469 12.13 9.74 26.35
C ALA A 469 13.04 10.98 26.43
N ALA A 470 13.91 11.05 27.45
CA ALA A 470 14.92 12.11 27.53
C ALA A 470 15.96 12.00 26.41
N ALA A 471 16.41 10.80 26.08
CA ALA A 471 17.41 10.56 25.02
C ALA A 471 16.88 10.99 23.65
N LEU A 472 15.64 10.64 23.34
CA LEU A 472 14.97 10.95 22.07
C LEU A 472 14.62 12.44 21.93
N SER A 473 14.71 13.22 23.01
CA SER A 473 14.42 14.65 23.01
C SER A 473 15.66 15.53 22.78
N ILE A 474 16.86 14.95 22.79
CA ILE A 474 18.13 15.67 22.63
C ILE A 474 18.92 15.14 21.43
N PRO A 475 19.90 15.90 20.90
CA PRO A 475 20.83 15.35 19.91
C PRO A 475 21.62 14.18 20.49
N ASP A 476 21.94 13.19 19.65
CA ASP A 476 22.71 12.01 20.08
C ASP A 476 24.00 12.44 20.78
N VAL A 477 24.26 11.83 21.92
CA VAL A 477 25.42 12.10 22.76
C VAL A 477 26.70 11.52 22.16
N ARG A 478 26.58 10.57 21.22
CA ARG A 478 27.70 9.96 20.49
C ARG A 478 28.15 10.87 19.35
N GLU A 479 29.44 11.10 19.26
CA GLU A 479 30.06 11.88 18.19
C GLU A 479 30.73 10.97 17.16
N ARG A 480 30.64 11.34 15.88
CA ARG A 480 31.30 10.62 14.80
C ARG A 480 32.01 11.61 13.87
N PRO A 481 33.14 12.20 14.29
CA PRO A 481 33.93 13.10 13.46
C PRO A 481 34.31 12.42 12.13
N ALA A 482 34.33 13.17 11.03
CA ALA A 482 34.58 12.60 9.70
C ALA A 482 35.91 11.85 9.62
N GLU A 483 36.96 12.41 10.23
CA GLU A 483 38.33 11.87 10.24
C GLU A 483 38.50 10.66 11.18
N HIS A 484 37.65 10.53 12.20
CA HIS A 484 37.76 9.49 13.24
C HIS A 484 36.55 8.54 13.30
N ARG A 485 35.80 8.45 12.20
CA ARG A 485 34.53 7.71 12.16
C ARG A 485 34.67 6.24 12.57
N GLN A 486 35.68 5.53 12.05
CA GLN A 486 35.91 4.11 12.38
C GLN A 486 36.25 3.90 13.87
N ALA A 487 37.07 4.77 14.45
CA ALA A 487 37.43 4.70 15.86
C ALA A 487 36.23 5.00 16.78
N ALA A 488 35.40 5.98 16.41
CA ALA A 488 34.16 6.28 17.11
C ALA A 488 33.17 5.10 17.06
N ASP A 489 32.94 4.53 15.86
CA ASP A 489 32.05 3.37 15.69
C ASP A 489 32.54 2.15 16.50
N ALA A 490 33.85 1.89 16.52
CA ALA A 490 34.44 0.82 17.33
C ALA A 490 34.28 1.06 18.84
N SER A 491 34.48 2.31 19.29
CA SER A 491 34.28 2.70 20.70
C SER A 491 32.83 2.51 21.14
N HIS A 492 31.87 2.85 20.28
CA HIS A 492 30.43 2.78 20.60
C HIS A 492 29.83 1.40 20.42
N ALA A 493 30.46 0.49 19.66
CA ALA A 493 29.99 -0.87 19.43
C ALA A 493 29.80 -1.68 20.72
N ARG A 494 30.56 -1.37 21.79
CA ARG A 494 30.43 -2.03 23.10
C ARG A 494 29.06 -1.86 23.76
N PHE A 495 28.29 -0.84 23.35
CA PHE A 495 26.95 -0.58 23.87
C PHE A 495 25.85 -1.25 23.04
N ALA A 496 26.20 -1.86 21.90
CA ALA A 496 25.24 -2.46 20.98
C ALA A 496 24.42 -3.55 21.69
N ALA A 497 23.11 -3.37 21.73
CA ALA A 497 22.19 -4.41 22.16
C ALA A 497 21.67 -5.12 20.90
N PRO A 498 21.70 -6.47 20.84
CA PRO A 498 21.12 -7.21 19.72
C PRO A 498 19.72 -6.69 19.40
N GLY A 499 19.34 -6.57 18.13
CA GLY A 499 17.97 -6.23 17.74
C GLY A 499 17.43 -4.84 18.13
N SER A 500 18.14 -3.99 18.89
CA SER A 500 17.57 -2.74 19.42
C SER A 500 18.59 -1.63 19.69
N GLU A 501 18.49 -0.51 18.98
CA GLU A 501 19.25 0.71 19.26
C GLU A 501 18.70 1.50 20.46
N PHE A 502 17.44 1.28 20.84
CA PHE A 502 16.89 1.88 22.08
C PHE A 502 17.54 1.26 23.31
N LEU A 503 17.71 -0.06 23.34
CA LEU A 503 18.40 -0.73 24.45
C LEU A 503 19.90 -0.36 24.48
N THR A 504 20.50 -0.05 23.32
CA THR A 504 21.86 0.53 23.26
C THR A 504 21.96 1.86 24.00
N LEU A 505 20.94 2.72 23.93
CA LEU A 505 20.92 3.96 24.71
C LEU A 505 20.80 3.67 26.21
N LEU A 506 20.05 2.64 26.63
CA LEU A 506 20.02 2.23 28.04
C LEU A 506 21.36 1.69 28.52
N ASN A 507 22.04 0.86 27.72
CA ASN A 507 23.38 0.36 28.05
C ASN A 507 24.38 1.51 28.20
N LEU A 508 24.34 2.49 27.29
CA LEU A 508 25.16 3.68 27.37
C LEU A 508 24.83 4.50 28.62
N TRP A 509 23.56 4.63 28.98
CA TRP A 509 23.14 5.32 30.20
C TRP A 509 23.69 4.65 31.46
N THR A 510 23.57 3.33 31.58
CA THR A 510 24.09 2.55 32.72
C THR A 510 25.61 2.72 32.84
N TYR A 511 26.33 2.58 31.72
CA TYR A 511 27.79 2.80 31.68
C TYR A 511 28.19 4.21 32.12
N LEU A 512 27.47 5.24 31.67
CA LEU A 512 27.73 6.62 32.05
C LEU A 512 27.43 6.89 33.53
N ASP A 513 26.48 6.16 34.13
CA ASP A 513 26.19 6.26 35.55
C ASP A 513 27.31 5.65 36.41
N GLU A 514 27.80 4.48 36.01
CA GLU A 514 28.95 3.81 36.63
C GLU A 514 30.20 4.68 36.56
N LEU A 515 30.60 5.16 35.37
CA LEU A 515 31.75 6.04 35.19
C LEU A 515 31.70 7.30 36.07
N ARG A 516 30.51 7.88 36.26
CA ARG A 516 30.35 9.08 37.08
C ARG A 516 30.44 8.79 38.57
N SER A 517 30.08 7.60 39.00
CA SER A 517 30.25 7.17 40.38
C SER A 517 31.73 6.96 40.74
N GLU A 518 32.55 6.61 39.75
CA GLU A 518 33.98 6.32 39.91
C GLU A 518 34.90 7.52 39.67
N LEU A 519 34.57 8.42 38.73
CA LEU A 519 35.47 9.47 38.25
C LEU A 519 35.10 10.87 38.77
N SER A 520 36.12 11.71 38.99
CA SER A 520 35.90 13.15 39.19
C SER A 520 35.33 13.82 37.93
N SER A 521 34.71 14.99 38.09
CA SER A 521 34.06 15.71 36.97
C SER A 521 35.01 16.01 35.80
N ASN A 522 36.28 16.37 36.08
CA ASN A 522 37.28 16.61 35.03
C ASN A 522 37.76 15.32 34.36
N GLN A 523 37.96 14.25 35.12
CA GLN A 523 38.33 12.94 34.56
C GLN A 523 37.21 12.36 33.70
N PHE A 524 35.95 12.51 34.14
CA PHE A 524 34.77 12.11 33.37
C PHE A 524 34.68 12.86 32.03
N ARG A 525 34.88 14.18 32.02
CA ARG A 525 34.89 14.97 30.77
C ARG A 525 35.98 14.52 29.81
N LYS A 526 37.21 14.33 30.31
CA LYS A 526 38.33 13.81 29.50
C LYS A 526 38.05 12.40 28.96
N ARG A 527 37.44 11.52 29.78
CA ARG A 527 37.04 10.17 29.39
C ARG A 527 36.00 10.19 28.27
N CYS A 528 34.96 11.02 28.42
CA CYS A 528 33.94 11.20 27.38
C CYS A 528 34.55 11.65 26.05
N GLY A 529 35.45 12.65 26.07
CA GLY A 529 36.14 13.11 24.86
C GLY A 529 36.98 12.02 24.18
N ARG A 530 37.72 11.21 24.95
CA ARG A 530 38.50 10.07 24.42
C ARG A 530 37.65 8.96 23.81
N GLU A 531 36.38 8.86 24.20
CA GLU A 531 35.45 7.84 23.74
C GLU A 531 34.40 8.42 22.75
N TYR A 532 34.67 9.60 22.20
CA TYR A 532 33.80 10.29 21.23
C TYR A 532 32.37 10.48 21.77
N LEU A 533 32.25 10.93 23.02
CA LEU A 533 31.00 11.24 23.68
C LEU A 533 30.95 12.72 24.06
N HIS A 534 29.89 13.41 23.64
CA HIS A 534 29.70 14.84 23.89
C HIS A 534 29.24 15.08 25.33
N SER A 535 30.18 15.45 26.20
CA SER A 535 29.92 15.66 27.64
C SER A 535 28.77 16.63 27.97
N LEU A 536 28.59 17.70 27.19
CA LEU A 536 27.45 18.63 27.35
C LEU A 536 26.09 17.99 27.02
N ARG A 537 25.99 17.16 25.98
CA ARG A 537 24.73 16.49 25.62
C ARG A 537 24.37 15.39 26.61
N ILE A 538 25.38 14.64 27.11
CA ILE A 538 25.17 13.67 28.20
C ILE A 538 24.57 14.38 29.42
N ARG A 539 25.11 15.55 29.72
CA ARG A 539 24.67 16.38 30.83
C ARG A 539 23.22 16.84 30.63
N GLU A 540 22.87 17.33 29.44
CA GLU A 540 21.48 17.68 29.08
C GLU A 540 20.53 16.50 29.18
N TRP A 541 20.95 15.32 28.72
CA TRP A 541 20.18 14.07 28.83
C TRP A 541 19.75 13.82 30.27
N ARG A 542 20.70 13.94 31.21
CA ARG A 542 20.46 13.68 32.63
C ARG A 542 19.55 14.72 33.27
N ASP A 543 19.74 15.98 32.92
CA ASP A 543 18.93 17.08 33.45
C ASP A 543 17.46 16.93 32.99
N LEU A 544 17.24 16.53 31.73
CA LEU A 544 15.91 16.23 31.20
C LEU A 544 15.30 14.99 31.84
N HIS A 545 16.06 13.90 32.00
CA HIS A 545 15.60 12.70 32.71
C HIS A 545 15.12 13.04 34.13
N ALA A 546 15.90 13.82 34.89
CA ALA A 546 15.52 14.25 36.23
C ALA A 546 14.22 15.10 36.24
N GLN A 547 14.00 15.91 35.20
CA GLN A 547 12.75 16.64 35.03
C GLN A 547 11.56 15.70 34.77
N LEU A 548 11.72 14.72 33.88
CA LEU A 548 10.66 13.75 33.60
C LEU A 548 10.35 12.87 34.81
N VAL A 549 11.35 12.47 35.60
CA VAL A 549 11.15 11.74 36.86
C VAL A 549 10.27 12.52 37.84
N ARG A 550 10.50 13.84 37.97
CA ARG A 550 9.65 14.70 38.83
C ARG A 550 8.21 14.74 38.33
N ILE A 551 8.02 14.92 37.03
CA ILE A 551 6.69 14.92 36.40
C ILE A 551 5.98 13.57 36.64
N ALA A 552 6.67 12.45 36.44
CA ALA A 552 6.13 11.11 36.68
C ALA A 552 5.69 10.92 38.14
N LYS A 553 6.50 11.37 39.10
CA LYS A 553 6.15 11.33 40.54
C LYS A 553 4.95 12.22 40.86
N ASP A 554 4.86 13.42 40.28
CA ASP A 554 3.72 14.33 40.45
C ASP A 554 2.40 13.75 39.89
N LEU A 555 2.51 12.85 38.90
CA LEU A 555 1.37 12.11 38.34
C LEU A 555 0.98 10.88 39.17
N GLY A 556 1.78 10.53 40.19
CA GLY A 556 1.57 9.35 41.04
C GLY A 556 2.17 8.06 40.48
N TRP A 557 3.05 8.13 39.50
CA TRP A 557 3.68 6.93 38.90
C TRP A 557 4.82 6.40 39.75
N SER A 558 4.95 5.07 39.78
CA SER A 558 6.06 4.40 40.45
C SER A 558 7.33 4.50 39.61
N VAL A 559 8.36 5.15 40.14
CA VAL A 559 9.65 5.32 39.48
C VAL A 559 10.74 4.64 40.31
N PRO A 560 11.45 3.63 39.77
CA PRO A 560 12.54 2.96 40.47
C PRO A 560 13.71 3.91 40.73
N ALA A 561 14.46 3.68 41.81
CA ALA A 561 15.61 4.51 42.19
C ALA A 561 16.79 4.40 41.22
N THR A 562 16.98 3.21 40.65
CA THR A 562 18.06 2.90 39.71
C THR A 562 17.46 2.31 38.44
N VAL A 563 18.03 2.69 37.30
CA VAL A 563 17.61 2.19 35.98
C VAL A 563 18.76 1.38 35.39
N THR A 564 18.55 0.08 35.27
CA THR A 564 19.46 -0.83 34.57
C THR A 564 18.89 -1.19 33.21
N ALA A 565 19.77 -1.36 32.23
CA ALA A 565 19.37 -1.89 30.94
C ALA A 565 18.96 -3.37 31.12
N PRO A 566 17.76 -3.76 30.67
CA PRO A 566 17.35 -5.16 30.74
C PRO A 566 18.04 -5.99 29.66
N ASP A 567 18.17 -7.30 29.91
CA ASP A 567 18.58 -8.25 28.87
C ASP A 567 17.61 -8.20 27.69
N HIS A 568 18.13 -8.28 26.46
CA HIS A 568 17.34 -8.11 25.23
C HIS A 568 16.19 -9.13 25.10
N GLU A 569 16.36 -10.35 25.63
CA GLU A 569 15.34 -11.40 25.57
C GLU A 569 14.38 -11.38 26.78
N SER A 570 14.53 -10.42 27.70
CA SER A 570 13.69 -10.35 28.88
C SER A 570 12.27 -9.83 28.55
N PRO A 571 11.25 -10.23 29.34
CA PRO A 571 9.90 -9.65 29.24
C PRO A 571 9.88 -8.12 29.40
N SER A 572 10.84 -7.56 30.15
CA SER A 572 11.00 -6.12 30.33
C SER A 572 11.40 -5.42 29.03
N ALA A 573 12.32 -6.00 28.23
CA ALA A 573 12.70 -5.46 26.93
C ALA A 573 11.51 -5.38 25.96
N ALA A 574 10.70 -6.44 25.88
CA ALA A 574 9.48 -6.44 25.06
C ALA A 574 8.45 -5.40 25.53
N SER A 575 8.35 -5.18 26.85
CA SER A 575 7.46 -4.16 27.45
C SER A 575 7.93 -2.74 27.16
N ILE A 576 9.24 -2.50 27.17
CA ILE A 576 9.85 -1.24 26.74
C ILE A 576 9.57 -0.98 25.26
N HIS A 577 9.78 -1.98 24.40
CA HIS A 577 9.50 -1.83 22.96
C HIS A 577 8.03 -1.59 22.65
N GLN A 578 7.10 -2.29 23.33
CA GLN A 578 5.66 -2.02 23.23
C GLN A 578 5.33 -0.59 23.68
N SER A 579 5.97 -0.10 24.74
CA SER A 579 5.79 1.27 25.22
C SER A 579 6.25 2.29 24.18
N ILE A 580 7.43 2.10 23.59
CA ILE A 580 7.96 2.94 22.51
C ILE A 580 7.05 2.89 21.28
N LEU A 581 6.65 1.68 20.86
CA LEU A 581 5.82 1.44 19.68
C LEU A 581 4.47 2.16 19.77
N SER A 582 3.91 2.31 20.98
CA SER A 582 2.65 3.04 21.20
C SER A 582 2.71 4.50 20.74
N GLY A 583 3.90 5.12 20.74
CA GLY A 583 4.14 6.47 20.23
C GLY A 583 4.65 6.52 18.79
N LEU A 584 4.91 5.38 18.14
CA LEU A 584 5.59 5.25 16.84
C LEU A 584 4.85 4.35 15.85
N LEU A 585 3.52 4.26 15.94
CA LEU A 585 2.69 3.38 15.11
C LEU A 585 2.77 3.69 13.60
N SER A 586 3.13 4.92 13.22
CA SER A 586 3.44 5.30 11.84
C SER A 586 4.91 5.16 11.43
N GLN A 587 5.80 4.77 12.34
CA GLN A 587 7.24 4.62 12.08
C GLN A 587 7.67 3.15 12.12
N ILE A 588 6.82 2.29 11.56
CA ILE A 588 7.10 0.85 11.41
C ILE A 588 7.41 0.51 9.96
N GLY A 589 8.12 -0.60 9.74
CA GLY A 589 8.30 -1.16 8.41
C GLY A 589 8.46 -2.67 8.42
N VAL A 590 8.10 -3.30 7.31
CA VAL A 590 8.32 -4.71 7.02
C VAL A 590 9.29 -4.87 5.87
N ARG A 591 10.26 -5.77 6.02
CA ARG A 591 11.25 -6.09 4.99
C ARG A 591 10.63 -7.01 3.93
N GLU A 592 10.81 -6.67 2.65
CA GLU A 592 10.32 -7.48 1.52
C GLU A 592 11.42 -8.45 1.05
N GLY A 593 11.17 -9.76 1.17
CA GLY A 593 12.13 -10.80 0.77
C GLY A 593 13.47 -10.69 1.51
N ASP A 594 14.55 -10.89 0.76
CA ASP A 594 15.93 -10.81 1.28
C ASP A 594 16.58 -9.41 1.12
N ALA A 595 15.85 -8.43 0.59
CA ALA A 595 16.34 -7.07 0.43
C ALA A 595 16.60 -6.38 1.79
N LYS A 596 17.37 -5.29 1.78
CA LYS A 596 17.57 -4.40 2.94
C LYS A 596 16.55 -3.25 3.03
N GLU A 597 15.67 -3.14 2.04
CA GLU A 597 14.60 -2.14 1.95
C GLU A 597 13.36 -2.61 2.73
N PHE A 598 12.70 -1.65 3.39
CA PHE A 598 11.48 -1.84 4.16
C PHE A 598 10.31 -1.10 3.50
N LEU A 599 9.17 -1.77 3.43
CA LEU A 599 7.88 -1.14 3.20
C LEU A 599 7.36 -0.56 4.52
N GLY A 600 7.34 0.76 4.60
CA GLY A 600 6.86 1.54 5.74
C GLY A 600 5.41 1.99 5.62
N ALA A 601 4.94 2.63 6.69
CA ALA A 601 3.62 3.24 6.73
C ALA A 601 3.41 4.21 5.55
N ARG A 602 2.17 4.27 5.04
CA ARG A 602 1.72 5.11 3.93
C ARG A 602 2.51 4.87 2.63
N GLY A 603 3.01 3.64 2.43
CA GLY A 603 3.71 3.23 1.21
C GLY A 603 5.14 3.77 1.10
N THR A 604 5.70 4.30 2.20
CA THR A 604 7.09 4.76 2.21
C THR A 604 8.05 3.60 2.06
N LYS A 605 9.20 3.84 1.41
CA LYS A 605 10.29 2.88 1.29
C LYS A 605 11.53 3.43 1.96
N PHE A 606 12.09 2.71 2.93
CA PHE A 606 13.25 3.17 3.68
C PHE A 606 14.24 2.04 3.97
N MET A 607 15.46 2.40 4.36
CA MET A 607 16.47 1.46 4.85
C MET A 607 16.96 1.88 6.23
N ILE A 608 17.49 0.94 7.01
CA ILE A 608 18.17 1.26 8.26
C ILE A 608 19.47 2.02 7.96
N PHE A 609 19.72 3.12 8.66
CA PHE A 609 20.91 3.95 8.48
C PHE A 609 22.20 3.11 8.55
N PRO A 610 23.18 3.28 7.64
CA PRO A 610 24.35 2.40 7.57
C PRO A 610 25.19 2.37 8.85
N GLY A 611 25.18 3.46 9.62
CA GLY A 611 25.88 3.55 10.90
C GLY A 611 25.19 2.85 12.08
N SER A 612 24.05 2.20 11.84
CA SER A 612 23.36 1.34 12.81
C SER A 612 23.92 -0.08 12.75
N HIS A 613 24.09 -0.74 13.90
CA HIS A 613 24.52 -2.14 13.96
C HIS A 613 23.45 -3.10 13.39
N LEU A 614 22.20 -2.65 13.23
CA LEU A 614 21.11 -3.41 12.63
C LEU A 614 21.13 -3.37 11.09
N SER A 615 21.93 -2.51 10.47
CA SER A 615 21.96 -2.36 9.00
C SER A 615 22.59 -3.56 8.26
N SER A 616 23.43 -4.33 8.94
CA SER A 616 24.11 -5.50 8.37
C SER A 616 23.13 -6.66 8.21
N LYS A 617 22.38 -6.97 9.27
CA LYS A 617 21.35 -8.02 9.36
C LYS A 617 20.02 -7.43 9.87
N PRO A 618 19.27 -6.72 9.02
CA PRO A 618 18.03 -6.06 9.42
C PRO A 618 16.94 -7.08 9.83
N PRO A 619 16.18 -6.83 10.93
CA PRO A 619 15.02 -7.64 11.30
C PRO A 619 13.92 -7.63 10.23
N ARG A 620 13.00 -8.60 10.26
CA ARG A 620 11.84 -8.60 9.36
C ARG A 620 10.90 -7.43 9.61
N PHE A 621 10.61 -7.13 10.88
CA PHE A 621 9.78 -6.01 11.29
C PHE A 621 10.58 -5.09 12.21
N VAL A 622 10.49 -3.79 11.95
CA VAL A 622 11.18 -2.77 12.74
C VAL A 622 10.25 -1.62 13.06
N MET A 623 10.52 -0.97 14.20
CA MET A 623 10.14 0.41 14.45
C MET A 623 11.39 1.29 14.39
N ALA A 624 11.23 2.56 14.05
CA ALA A 624 12.29 3.57 14.07
C ALA A 624 11.84 4.79 14.87
N ALA A 625 12.77 5.42 15.60
CA ALA A 625 12.49 6.69 16.28
C ALA A 625 12.26 7.83 15.29
N GLU A 626 13.00 7.80 14.18
CA GLU A 626 12.91 8.79 13.11
C GLU A 626 13.09 8.12 11.74
N ILE A 627 12.32 8.60 10.76
CA ILE A 627 12.50 8.31 9.33
C ILE A 627 12.86 9.62 8.65
N VAL A 628 14.10 9.76 8.16
CA VAL A 628 14.65 11.02 7.67
C VAL A 628 15.17 10.87 6.25
N GLU A 629 14.82 11.82 5.39
CA GLU A 629 15.32 11.90 4.02
C GLU A 629 16.65 12.67 3.96
N THR A 630 17.66 12.05 3.35
CA THR A 630 18.92 12.73 2.96
C THR A 630 19.16 12.52 1.47
N SER A 631 19.91 11.48 1.09
CA SER A 631 19.99 10.98 -0.30
C SER A 631 18.87 9.98 -0.64
N ARG A 632 18.29 9.38 0.39
CA ARG A 632 17.13 8.48 0.40
C ARG A 632 16.53 8.50 1.80
N LEU A 633 15.40 7.83 2.01
CA LEU A 633 14.80 7.68 3.34
C LEU A 633 15.57 6.69 4.22
N TRP A 634 16.01 7.15 5.38
CA TRP A 634 16.75 6.37 6.37
C TRP A 634 15.99 6.29 7.70
N ALA A 635 15.83 5.08 8.22
CA ALA A 635 15.43 4.84 9.61
C ALA A 635 16.63 5.03 10.53
N ARG A 636 16.49 5.88 11.55
CA ARG A 636 17.50 6.12 12.59
C ARG A 636 16.94 5.68 13.94
N THR A 637 17.80 5.03 14.72
CA THR A 637 17.44 4.42 16.01
C THR A 637 16.29 3.43 15.84
N ALA A 638 16.61 2.23 15.36
CA ALA A 638 15.65 1.18 15.08
C ALA A 638 15.64 0.07 16.14
N ALA A 639 14.51 -0.63 16.25
CA ALA A 639 14.42 -1.89 16.99
C ALA A 639 13.48 -2.88 16.32
N ARG A 640 13.76 -4.17 16.53
CA ARG A 640 12.89 -5.28 16.16
C ARG A 640 11.57 -5.17 16.92
N ILE A 641 10.46 -5.41 16.23
CA ILE A 641 9.13 -5.53 16.83
C ILE A 641 8.45 -6.81 16.35
N GLU A 642 7.47 -7.29 17.12
CA GLU A 642 6.54 -8.31 16.64
C GLU A 642 5.26 -7.66 16.10
N PRO A 643 4.69 -8.13 14.97
CA PRO A 643 3.53 -7.52 14.35
C PRO A 643 2.27 -7.54 15.24
N GLU A 644 2.15 -8.51 16.15
CA GLU A 644 1.04 -8.62 17.10
C GLU A 644 1.00 -7.46 18.09
N TRP A 645 2.16 -6.90 18.44
CA TRP A 645 2.26 -5.73 19.31
C TRP A 645 1.67 -4.50 18.62
N ALA A 646 2.04 -4.30 17.35
CA ALA A 646 1.50 -3.23 16.52
C ALA A 646 -0.01 -3.40 16.31
N GLU A 647 -0.48 -4.62 16.02
CA GLU A 647 -1.91 -4.90 15.85
C GLU A 647 -2.73 -4.54 17.10
N ARG A 648 -2.23 -4.93 18.29
CA ARG A 648 -2.92 -4.66 19.57
C ARG A 648 -2.95 -3.16 19.89
N LEU A 649 -1.81 -2.49 19.77
CA LEU A 649 -1.68 -1.06 20.09
C LEU A 649 -2.41 -0.17 19.09
N ALA A 650 -2.53 -0.61 17.83
CA ALA A 650 -3.16 0.12 16.75
C ALA A 650 -4.57 -0.40 16.40
N GLY A 651 -5.26 -1.05 17.34
CA GLY A 651 -6.57 -1.68 17.08
C GLY A 651 -7.61 -0.75 16.44
N HIS A 652 -7.56 0.55 16.75
CA HIS A 652 -8.42 1.59 16.17
C HIS A 652 -7.98 2.11 14.79
N LEU A 653 -6.79 1.73 14.32
CA LEU A 653 -6.17 2.19 13.08
C LEU A 653 -6.02 1.07 12.04
N VAL A 654 -6.01 -0.19 12.47
CA VAL A 654 -5.83 -1.32 11.55
C VAL A 654 -7.03 -1.46 10.62
N LYS A 655 -6.75 -1.75 9.36
CA LYS A 655 -7.75 -2.15 8.38
C LYS A 655 -7.78 -3.67 8.29
N ARG A 656 -8.95 -4.25 8.51
CA ARG A 656 -9.22 -5.68 8.43
C ARG A 656 -9.96 -5.99 7.13
N GLN A 657 -9.49 -6.98 6.41
CA GLN A 657 -10.12 -7.50 5.20
C GLN A 657 -10.35 -9.00 5.39
N TYR A 658 -11.54 -9.46 5.03
CA TYR A 658 -11.94 -10.86 5.15
C TYR A 658 -12.12 -11.48 3.77
N SER A 659 -11.77 -12.75 3.62
CA SER A 659 -11.79 -13.48 2.36
C SER A 659 -12.09 -14.96 2.60
N GLU A 660 -12.58 -15.64 1.55
CA GLU A 660 -12.88 -17.09 1.56
C GLU A 660 -13.79 -17.51 2.75
N PRO A 661 -15.00 -16.94 2.93
CA PRO A 661 -15.94 -17.42 3.93
C PRO A 661 -16.38 -18.86 3.59
N HIS A 662 -16.30 -19.78 4.55
CA HIS A 662 -16.61 -21.19 4.35
C HIS A 662 -17.14 -21.83 5.64
N TRP A 663 -17.98 -22.85 5.53
CA TRP A 663 -18.38 -23.66 6.67
C TRP A 663 -17.23 -24.59 7.13
N SER A 664 -17.12 -24.81 8.44
CA SER A 664 -16.21 -25.80 9.00
C SER A 664 -16.96 -26.76 9.91
N GLY A 665 -17.32 -27.95 9.42
CA GLY A 665 -17.98 -28.98 10.24
C GLY A 665 -17.22 -29.30 11.54
N LYS A 666 -15.88 -29.29 11.52
CA LYS A 666 -15.02 -29.49 12.70
C LYS A 666 -15.25 -28.46 13.81
N HIS A 667 -15.42 -27.18 13.45
CA HIS A 667 -15.67 -26.10 14.41
C HIS A 667 -17.17 -25.79 14.57
N SER A 668 -18.01 -26.42 13.74
CA SER A 668 -19.44 -26.14 13.63
C SER A 668 -19.74 -24.65 13.56
N ALA A 669 -18.97 -23.92 12.75
CA ALA A 669 -19.08 -22.47 12.56
C ALA A 669 -18.58 -22.06 11.17
N ALA A 670 -19.09 -20.94 10.66
CA ALA A 670 -18.53 -20.27 9.50
C ALA A 670 -17.16 -19.66 9.85
N MET A 671 -16.17 -19.90 9.00
CA MET A 671 -14.80 -19.46 9.13
C MET A 671 -14.41 -18.61 7.92
N ALA A 672 -13.47 -17.68 8.10
CA ALA A 672 -12.89 -16.90 7.01
C ALA A 672 -11.41 -16.65 7.26
N TYR A 673 -10.70 -16.14 6.25
CA TYR A 673 -9.33 -15.65 6.41
C TYR A 673 -9.30 -14.13 6.48
N GLU A 674 -8.61 -13.63 7.49
CA GLU A 674 -8.40 -12.21 7.77
C GLU A 674 -6.99 -11.78 7.36
N ARG A 675 -6.93 -10.63 6.68
CA ARG A 675 -5.72 -9.84 6.44
C ARG A 675 -5.82 -8.53 7.23
N VAL A 676 -4.75 -8.17 7.94
CA VAL A 676 -4.70 -6.97 8.79
C VAL A 676 -3.54 -6.08 8.34
N THR A 677 -3.84 -4.81 8.06
CA THR A 677 -2.85 -3.82 7.64
C THR A 677 -2.89 -2.60 8.55
N LEU A 678 -1.72 -2.01 8.84
CA LEU A 678 -1.58 -0.74 9.57
C LEU A 678 -0.91 0.27 8.66
N TYR A 679 -1.64 1.31 8.25
CA TYR A 679 -1.18 2.30 7.28
C TYR A 679 -0.56 1.68 6.00
N GLY A 680 -1.08 0.55 5.54
CA GLY A 680 -0.58 -0.17 4.36
C GLY A 680 0.52 -1.20 4.65
N VAL A 681 1.12 -1.20 5.85
CA VAL A 681 2.06 -2.26 6.27
C VAL A 681 1.26 -3.52 6.63
N PRO A 682 1.51 -4.68 5.98
CA PRO A 682 0.83 -5.92 6.32
C PRO A 682 1.34 -6.47 7.66
N LEU A 683 0.50 -6.43 8.69
CA LEU A 683 0.79 -7.04 10.00
C LEU A 683 0.43 -8.52 10.01
N VAL A 684 -0.74 -8.86 9.43
CA VAL A 684 -1.23 -10.22 9.28
C VAL A 684 -1.60 -10.44 7.82
N THR A 685 -0.96 -11.43 7.18
CA THR A 685 -1.21 -11.73 5.76
C THR A 685 -2.38 -12.68 5.56
N LYS A 686 -2.52 -13.71 6.41
CA LYS A 686 -3.62 -14.69 6.37
C LYS A 686 -3.80 -15.34 7.76
N ARG A 687 -4.85 -14.97 8.51
CA ARG A 687 -5.24 -15.58 9.80
C ARG A 687 -6.66 -16.11 9.73
N ARG A 688 -6.90 -17.36 10.14
CA ARG A 688 -8.26 -17.92 10.20
C ARG A 688 -9.03 -17.31 11.38
N VAL A 689 -10.23 -16.81 11.14
CA VAL A 689 -11.11 -16.19 12.13
C VAL A 689 -12.53 -16.73 12.04
N ASN A 690 -13.29 -16.65 13.13
CA ASN A 690 -14.71 -16.97 13.13
C ASN A 690 -15.47 -15.88 12.38
N TYR A 691 -16.24 -16.27 11.37
CA TYR A 691 -16.94 -15.33 10.49
C TYR A 691 -18.31 -14.90 11.04
N GLY A 692 -18.85 -15.62 12.02
CA GLY A 692 -20.18 -15.33 12.60
C GLY A 692 -20.28 -13.97 13.30
N SER A 693 -19.19 -13.45 13.86
CA SER A 693 -19.17 -12.10 14.46
C SER A 693 -18.87 -10.98 13.45
N ILE A 694 -18.57 -11.32 12.20
CA ILE A 694 -18.16 -10.39 11.14
C ILE A 694 -19.33 -10.17 10.20
N ASP A 695 -19.89 -11.26 9.67
CA ASP A 695 -21.10 -11.23 8.85
C ASP A 695 -22.06 -12.34 9.33
N PRO A 696 -22.95 -12.01 10.29
CA PRO A 696 -23.91 -12.96 10.83
C PRO A 696 -24.84 -13.56 9.76
N ALA A 697 -25.21 -12.78 8.74
CA ALA A 697 -26.16 -13.21 7.72
C ALA A 697 -25.56 -14.30 6.84
N VAL A 698 -24.35 -14.06 6.30
CA VAL A 698 -23.63 -15.05 5.50
C VAL A 698 -23.24 -16.27 6.35
N ALA A 699 -22.83 -16.06 7.60
CA ALA A 699 -22.50 -17.17 8.49
C ALA A 699 -23.71 -18.07 8.80
N ARG A 700 -24.91 -17.49 8.92
CA ARG A 700 -26.16 -18.24 9.09
C ARG A 700 -26.54 -18.99 7.82
N GLU A 701 -26.43 -18.37 6.65
CA GLU A 701 -26.66 -19.04 5.37
C GLU A 701 -25.76 -20.26 5.23
N LEU A 702 -24.45 -20.10 5.48
CA LEU A 702 -23.48 -21.19 5.48
C LEU A 702 -23.82 -22.28 6.50
N PHE A 703 -24.32 -21.90 7.69
CA PHE A 703 -24.79 -22.86 8.68
C PHE A 703 -25.99 -23.66 8.15
N ILE A 704 -27.03 -23.02 7.61
CA ILE A 704 -28.21 -23.75 7.14
C ILE A 704 -27.85 -24.65 5.96
N ARG A 705 -27.19 -24.11 4.93
CA ARG A 705 -26.89 -24.84 3.70
C ARG A 705 -25.95 -26.02 3.97
N HIS A 706 -24.81 -25.79 4.63
CA HIS A 706 -23.83 -26.87 4.82
C HIS A 706 -24.14 -27.75 6.03
N ALA A 707 -24.58 -27.18 7.16
CA ALA A 707 -24.77 -27.93 8.38
C ALA A 707 -26.11 -28.71 8.40
N LEU A 708 -27.20 -28.10 7.93
CA LEU A 708 -28.55 -28.67 8.03
C LEU A 708 -29.05 -29.33 6.75
N VAL A 709 -28.79 -28.72 5.58
CA VAL A 709 -29.21 -29.27 4.27
C VAL A 709 -28.23 -30.36 3.81
N GLU A 710 -26.96 -30.02 3.58
CA GLU A 710 -25.93 -30.97 3.13
C GLU A 710 -25.52 -31.99 4.21
N GLY A 711 -25.76 -31.67 5.48
CA GLY A 711 -25.49 -32.56 6.61
C GLY A 711 -24.05 -32.59 7.11
N ASP A 712 -23.20 -31.59 6.79
CA ASP A 712 -21.86 -31.42 7.37
C ASP A 712 -21.94 -30.86 8.81
N TRP A 713 -22.69 -31.56 9.66
CA TRP A 713 -22.84 -31.21 11.07
C TRP A 713 -22.91 -32.43 11.97
N ARG A 714 -21.94 -32.53 12.87
CA ARG A 714 -21.91 -33.59 13.89
C ARG A 714 -22.72 -33.15 15.10
N THR A 715 -23.99 -33.52 15.10
CA THR A 715 -24.94 -33.19 16.18
C THR A 715 -25.55 -34.44 16.81
N GLN A 716 -26.19 -34.27 17.96
CA GLN A 716 -26.94 -35.30 18.70
C GLN A 716 -28.44 -34.96 18.73
N HIS A 717 -28.89 -33.98 17.93
CA HIS A 717 -30.30 -33.57 17.93
C HIS A 717 -31.18 -34.61 17.22
N PRO A 718 -32.23 -35.12 17.87
CA PRO A 718 -33.08 -36.16 17.28
C PRO A 718 -33.78 -35.77 15.96
N PHE A 719 -34.22 -34.51 15.80
CA PHE A 719 -34.88 -34.04 14.57
C PHE A 719 -33.95 -34.18 13.36
N PHE A 720 -32.66 -33.86 13.52
CA PHE A 720 -31.69 -33.90 12.44
C PHE A 720 -31.54 -35.33 11.91
N HIS A 721 -31.43 -36.31 12.81
CA HIS A 721 -31.35 -37.73 12.41
C HIS A 721 -32.65 -38.24 11.79
N ARG A 722 -33.83 -37.79 12.27
CA ARG A 722 -35.12 -38.13 11.64
C ARG A 722 -35.25 -37.56 10.24
N ASN A 723 -34.91 -36.29 10.04
CA ASN A 723 -34.95 -35.66 8.73
C ASN A 723 -33.95 -36.30 7.76
N ARG A 724 -32.73 -36.63 8.23
CA ARG A 724 -31.74 -37.35 7.42
C ARG A 724 -32.25 -38.73 7.01
N ALA A 725 -32.85 -39.49 7.93
CA ALA A 725 -33.46 -40.77 7.60
C ALA A 725 -34.63 -40.63 6.62
N LEU A 726 -35.50 -39.61 6.79
CA LEU A 726 -36.61 -39.35 5.86
C LEU A 726 -36.12 -38.98 4.44
N LEU A 727 -35.08 -38.14 4.35
CA LEU A 727 -34.46 -37.77 3.08
C LEU A 727 -33.78 -38.97 2.42
N GLU A 728 -33.08 -39.80 3.19
CA GLU A 728 -32.46 -41.04 2.71
C GLU A 728 -33.52 -42.08 2.26
N ASP A 729 -34.62 -42.23 3.01
CA ASP A 729 -35.74 -43.10 2.66
C ASP A 729 -36.49 -42.60 1.41
N ALA A 730 -36.63 -41.28 1.25
CA ALA A 730 -37.22 -40.64 0.06
C ALA A 730 -36.32 -40.83 -1.17
N GLU A 731 -35.01 -40.63 -1.03
CA GLU A 731 -34.02 -40.93 -2.07
C GLU A 731 -34.07 -42.42 -2.48
N GLU A 732 -34.11 -43.35 -1.51
CA GLU A 732 -34.18 -44.78 -1.79
C GLU A 732 -35.51 -45.19 -2.46
N SER A 733 -36.62 -44.55 -2.07
CA SER A 733 -37.95 -44.75 -2.66
C SER A 733 -38.03 -44.21 -4.10
N VAL A 734 -37.39 -43.08 -4.38
CA VAL A 734 -37.24 -42.50 -5.73
C VAL A 734 -36.38 -43.39 -6.63
N HIS A 735 -35.29 -43.96 -6.09
CA HIS A 735 -34.46 -44.96 -6.79
C HIS A 735 -35.23 -46.23 -7.17
N ARG A 736 -36.27 -46.63 -6.41
CA ARG A 736 -37.12 -47.79 -6.74
C ARG A 736 -38.18 -47.52 -7.81
N VAL A 737 -38.65 -46.28 -7.99
CA VAL A 737 -39.81 -45.97 -8.85
C VAL A 737 -39.45 -45.29 -10.18
N ARG A 738 -38.19 -44.85 -10.39
CA ARG A 738 -37.78 -44.13 -11.62
C ARG A 738 -38.74 -42.97 -11.99
N ARG A 739 -39.14 -42.20 -10.99
CA ARG A 739 -39.82 -40.90 -11.13
C ARG A 739 -38.96 -39.86 -10.42
N THR A 740 -38.52 -38.83 -11.12
CA THR A 740 -37.62 -37.80 -10.57
C THR A 740 -38.40 -36.61 -9.96
N ASP A 741 -39.72 -36.59 -10.09
CA ASP A 741 -40.55 -35.44 -9.71
C ASP A 741 -40.89 -35.39 -8.19
N VAL A 742 -40.12 -36.09 -7.34
CA VAL A 742 -40.41 -36.30 -5.89
C VAL A 742 -39.23 -35.92 -4.98
N ILE A 743 -38.18 -35.26 -5.50
CA ILE A 743 -37.08 -34.80 -4.64
C ILE A 743 -37.28 -33.33 -4.30
N VAL A 744 -37.36 -33.01 -3.00
CA VAL A 744 -37.32 -31.64 -2.50
C VAL A 744 -35.95 -31.05 -2.80
N ASP A 745 -35.94 -29.92 -3.51
CA ASP A 745 -34.74 -29.18 -3.88
C ASP A 745 -34.01 -28.64 -2.63
N ASP A 746 -32.68 -28.60 -2.65
CA ASP A 746 -31.87 -28.08 -1.54
C ASP A 746 -32.25 -26.64 -1.18
N ASP A 747 -32.71 -25.85 -2.16
CA ASP A 747 -33.23 -24.51 -1.94
C ASP A 747 -34.60 -24.50 -1.23
N GLN A 748 -35.43 -25.53 -1.42
CA GLN A 748 -36.67 -25.71 -0.64
C GLN A 748 -36.37 -26.15 0.79
N LEU A 749 -35.41 -27.06 1.01
CA LEU A 749 -34.93 -27.41 2.35
C LEU A 749 -34.30 -26.21 3.05
N PHE A 750 -33.50 -25.42 2.32
CA PHE A 750 -32.95 -24.18 2.82
C PHE A 750 -34.06 -23.21 3.22
N ALA A 751 -35.07 -22.98 2.37
CA ALA A 751 -36.20 -22.09 2.67
C ALA A 751 -37.04 -22.57 3.86
N PHE A 752 -37.19 -23.89 4.03
CA PHE A 752 -37.82 -24.50 5.20
C PHE A 752 -37.05 -24.14 6.47
N TYR A 753 -35.76 -24.46 6.55
CA TYR A 753 -34.96 -24.16 7.73
C TYR A 753 -34.81 -22.65 7.97
N ASP A 754 -34.69 -21.85 6.91
CA ASP A 754 -34.55 -20.40 6.97
C ASP A 754 -35.77 -19.74 7.61
N ARG A 755 -36.98 -20.22 7.30
CA ARG A 755 -38.22 -19.69 7.87
C ARG A 755 -38.36 -19.98 9.36
N HIS A 756 -37.86 -21.13 9.83
CA HIS A 756 -38.08 -21.61 11.19
C HIS A 756 -36.95 -21.28 12.15
N ILE A 757 -35.71 -21.15 11.67
CA ILE A 757 -34.52 -20.89 12.49
C ILE A 757 -34.31 -19.39 12.68
N GLY A 758 -34.15 -18.96 13.95
CA GLY A 758 -33.90 -17.56 14.31
C GLY A 758 -32.66 -16.94 13.63
N GLY A 759 -32.71 -15.62 13.39
CA GLY A 759 -31.63 -14.88 12.72
C GLY A 759 -30.31 -14.83 13.50
N GLU A 760 -30.34 -15.10 14.80
CA GLU A 760 -29.18 -15.18 15.69
C GLU A 760 -28.35 -16.47 15.55
N VAL A 761 -28.85 -17.46 14.81
CA VAL A 761 -28.24 -18.78 14.69
C VAL A 761 -27.18 -18.79 13.59
N VAL A 762 -25.94 -18.48 13.96
CA VAL A 762 -24.81 -18.38 13.02
C VAL A 762 -23.75 -19.50 13.18
N SER A 763 -23.99 -20.42 14.11
CA SER A 763 -23.10 -21.57 14.38
C SER A 763 -23.87 -22.67 15.12
N GLY A 764 -23.30 -23.88 15.21
CA GLY A 764 -23.90 -24.98 15.97
C GLY A 764 -24.14 -24.63 17.44
N ARG A 765 -23.23 -23.85 18.08
CA ARG A 765 -23.41 -23.40 19.47
C ARG A 765 -24.59 -22.42 19.63
N HIS A 766 -24.77 -21.52 18.67
CA HIS A 766 -25.93 -20.62 18.65
C HIS A 766 -27.21 -21.43 18.44
N PHE A 767 -27.20 -22.40 17.52
CA PHE A 767 -28.32 -23.32 17.30
C PHE A 767 -28.67 -24.07 18.59
N ASP A 768 -27.70 -24.67 19.28
CA ASP A 768 -27.94 -25.41 20.52
C ASP A 768 -28.61 -24.56 21.61
N THR A 769 -28.24 -23.28 21.66
CA THR A 769 -28.79 -22.32 22.63
C THR A 769 -30.22 -21.94 22.27
N TRP A 770 -30.46 -21.63 21.00
CA TRP A 770 -31.79 -21.32 20.46
C TRP A 770 -32.74 -22.53 20.56
N TRP A 771 -32.30 -23.70 20.11
CA TRP A 771 -33.10 -24.93 20.06
C TRP A 771 -33.55 -25.41 21.45
N LYS A 772 -32.75 -25.18 22.51
CA LYS A 772 -33.15 -25.47 23.89
C LYS A 772 -34.44 -24.77 24.31
N THR A 773 -34.69 -23.58 23.76
CA THR A 773 -35.87 -22.78 24.04
C THR A 773 -36.97 -23.11 23.04
N ALA A 774 -36.67 -23.10 21.73
CA ALA A 774 -37.64 -23.38 20.68
C ALA A 774 -38.31 -24.75 20.84
N ARG A 775 -37.54 -25.80 21.14
CA ARG A 775 -38.07 -27.17 21.31
C ARG A 775 -39.05 -27.35 22.48
N LYS A 776 -39.07 -26.42 23.45
CA LYS A 776 -40.03 -26.47 24.56
C LYS A 776 -41.40 -25.98 24.13
N ALA A 777 -41.45 -25.06 23.17
CA ALA A 777 -42.69 -24.56 22.60
C ALA A 777 -43.22 -25.54 21.54
N ASP A 778 -42.33 -26.01 20.65
CA ASP A 778 -42.66 -27.00 19.64
C ASP A 778 -41.45 -27.93 19.40
N PRO A 779 -41.48 -29.18 19.88
CA PRO A 779 -40.39 -30.14 19.70
C PRO A 779 -40.28 -30.68 18.27
N THR A 780 -41.31 -30.48 17.45
CA THR A 780 -41.42 -30.93 16.05
C THR A 780 -41.18 -29.80 15.04
N LEU A 781 -40.88 -28.58 15.50
CA LEU A 781 -40.71 -27.37 14.69
C LEU A 781 -39.80 -27.52 13.45
N LEU A 782 -38.81 -28.41 13.53
CA LEU A 782 -37.84 -28.65 12.47
C LEU A 782 -37.97 -30.04 11.85
N ASP A 783 -38.98 -30.84 12.20
CA ASP A 783 -39.22 -32.14 11.56
C ASP A 783 -39.86 -31.90 10.17
N LEU A 784 -39.37 -32.57 9.12
CA LEU A 784 -39.93 -32.50 7.76
C LEU A 784 -41.20 -33.35 7.65
N ASP A 785 -42.25 -32.85 6.97
CA ASP A 785 -43.48 -33.60 6.68
C ASP A 785 -43.35 -34.37 5.33
N PRO A 786 -43.62 -35.68 5.29
CA PRO A 786 -43.66 -36.45 4.04
C PRO A 786 -44.60 -35.88 2.95
N ALA A 787 -45.66 -35.16 3.32
CA ALA A 787 -46.61 -34.58 2.37
C ALA A 787 -46.06 -33.34 1.64
N ASP A 788 -45.10 -32.63 2.24
CA ASP A 788 -44.40 -31.48 1.63
C ASP A 788 -43.35 -31.93 0.60
N LEU A 789 -43.06 -33.24 0.50
CA LEU A 789 -42.09 -33.82 -0.43
C LEU A 789 -42.70 -34.15 -1.83
N VAL A 790 -43.98 -33.87 -2.09
CA VAL A 790 -44.67 -34.24 -3.34
C VAL A 790 -45.27 -33.01 -4.03
N ALA A 791 -44.71 -32.61 -5.18
CA ALA A 791 -45.17 -31.44 -5.93
C ALA A 791 -46.22 -31.76 -7.01
N ASP A 792 -47.16 -30.82 -7.19
CA ASP A 792 -48.28 -30.83 -8.15
C ASP A 792 -47.77 -30.63 -9.60
N THR A 793 -48.25 -31.46 -10.53
CA THR A 793 -47.62 -31.70 -11.85
C THR A 793 -48.05 -30.71 -12.93
N ALA A 794 -47.07 -30.14 -13.65
CA ALA A 794 -47.24 -29.69 -15.04
C ALA A 794 -46.52 -30.68 -15.98
N ALA A 795 -47.29 -31.31 -16.87
CA ALA A 795 -46.82 -32.36 -17.77
C ALA A 795 -45.67 -31.88 -18.68
N THR A 796 -44.56 -32.63 -18.68
CA THR A 796 -43.51 -32.49 -19.71
C THR A 796 -43.37 -33.79 -20.49
N ASP A 797 -43.33 -33.66 -21.82
CA ASP A 797 -43.25 -34.74 -22.80
C ASP A 797 -41.90 -35.49 -22.71
N PRO A 798 -41.89 -36.83 -22.52
CA PRO A 798 -40.68 -37.66 -22.53
C PRO A 798 -39.82 -37.54 -23.79
N ALA A 799 -40.37 -37.03 -24.91
CA ALA A 799 -39.61 -36.76 -26.12
C ALA A 799 -38.57 -35.62 -25.97
N GLY A 800 -38.68 -34.80 -24.91
CA GLY A 800 -37.80 -33.66 -24.64
C GLY A 800 -36.38 -34.01 -24.18
N PHE A 801 -36.21 -35.14 -23.47
CA PHE A 801 -34.97 -35.52 -22.78
C PHE A 801 -34.62 -36.99 -23.05
N PRO A 802 -34.00 -37.32 -24.20
CA PRO A 802 -33.73 -38.71 -24.59
C PRO A 802 -32.61 -39.36 -23.77
N ASP A 803 -32.68 -40.66 -23.51
CA ASP A 803 -31.61 -41.40 -22.79
C ASP A 803 -30.34 -41.60 -23.64
N HIS A 804 -30.45 -41.46 -24.96
CA HIS A 804 -29.36 -41.72 -25.89
C HIS A 804 -29.23 -40.67 -26.99
N TRP A 805 -27.99 -40.38 -27.38
CA TRP A 805 -27.63 -39.55 -28.51
C TRP A 805 -27.07 -40.40 -29.66
N ARG A 806 -27.74 -40.40 -30.81
CA ARG A 806 -27.34 -41.17 -32.00
C ARG A 806 -26.57 -40.32 -33.01
N GLN A 807 -25.43 -40.83 -33.49
CA GLN A 807 -24.67 -40.29 -34.62
C GLN A 807 -24.35 -41.42 -35.62
N GLY A 808 -25.12 -41.50 -36.72
CA GLY A 808 -25.01 -42.63 -37.65
C GLY A 808 -25.32 -43.94 -36.94
N ASP A 809 -24.41 -44.90 -37.02
CA ASP A 809 -24.55 -46.25 -36.45
C ASP A 809 -24.14 -46.32 -34.95
N THR A 810 -23.65 -45.22 -34.37
CA THR A 810 -23.18 -45.17 -32.97
C THR A 810 -24.18 -44.47 -32.06
N SER A 811 -24.43 -45.05 -30.89
CA SER A 811 -25.31 -44.52 -29.86
C SER A 811 -24.55 -44.25 -28.56
N TYR A 812 -24.64 -43.02 -28.03
CA TYR A 812 -24.02 -42.60 -26.77
C TYR A 812 -25.07 -42.42 -25.69
N ALA A 813 -24.81 -42.84 -24.46
CA ALA A 813 -25.74 -42.61 -23.35
C ALA A 813 -25.66 -41.15 -22.86
N LEU A 814 -26.80 -40.57 -22.53
CA LEU A 814 -26.90 -39.23 -21.94
C LEU A 814 -27.17 -39.34 -20.44
N ARG A 815 -26.53 -38.48 -19.66
CA ARG A 815 -26.75 -38.31 -18.23
C ARG A 815 -27.07 -36.85 -17.97
N TYR A 816 -28.18 -36.59 -17.29
CA TYR A 816 -28.63 -35.26 -16.94
C TYR A 816 -28.28 -34.99 -15.47
N ARG A 817 -27.70 -33.84 -15.16
CA ARG A 817 -27.40 -33.42 -13.80
C ARG A 817 -27.62 -31.91 -13.71
N PHE A 818 -28.44 -31.45 -12.78
CA PHE A 818 -28.71 -30.04 -12.55
C PHE A 818 -28.05 -29.63 -11.24
N GLU A 819 -26.84 -29.09 -11.31
CA GLU A 819 -26.05 -28.72 -10.14
C GLU A 819 -25.14 -27.54 -10.50
N PRO A 820 -25.68 -26.31 -10.45
CA PRO A 820 -25.01 -25.10 -10.91
C PRO A 820 -23.59 -24.94 -10.35
N GLY A 821 -22.60 -24.80 -11.24
CA GLY A 821 -21.19 -24.62 -10.87
C GLY A 821 -20.37 -25.92 -10.82
N THR A 822 -20.98 -27.09 -11.01
CA THR A 822 -20.23 -28.34 -11.22
C THR A 822 -19.94 -28.56 -12.70
N VAL A 823 -18.85 -29.28 -13.00
CA VAL A 823 -18.45 -29.59 -14.39
C VAL A 823 -19.47 -30.48 -15.13
N ASP A 824 -20.28 -31.21 -14.36
CA ASP A 824 -21.28 -32.15 -14.85
C ASP A 824 -22.66 -31.51 -15.05
N ASP A 825 -22.81 -30.23 -14.68
CA ASP A 825 -24.05 -29.46 -14.81
C ASP A 825 -24.53 -29.39 -16.27
N GLY A 826 -25.82 -29.64 -16.46
CA GLY A 826 -26.49 -29.82 -17.74
C GLY A 826 -26.49 -31.27 -18.25
N VAL A 827 -26.18 -31.44 -19.54
CA VAL A 827 -26.22 -32.74 -20.22
C VAL A 827 -24.81 -33.29 -20.42
N SER A 828 -24.56 -34.48 -19.89
CA SER A 828 -23.31 -35.22 -20.04
C SER A 828 -23.47 -36.38 -21.03
N VAL A 829 -22.62 -36.43 -22.05
CA VAL A 829 -22.52 -37.55 -23.01
C VAL A 829 -21.50 -38.55 -22.50
N LEU A 830 -21.92 -39.78 -22.19
CA LEU A 830 -21.05 -40.87 -21.78
C LEU A 830 -20.52 -41.58 -23.03
N ILE A 831 -19.21 -41.53 -23.23
CA ILE A 831 -18.53 -42.07 -24.41
C ILE A 831 -17.55 -43.17 -23.96
N PRO A 832 -17.81 -44.45 -24.30
CA PRO A 832 -16.84 -45.52 -24.08
C PRO A 832 -15.48 -45.18 -24.71
N LEU A 833 -14.38 -45.49 -24.02
CA LEU A 833 -13.04 -45.08 -24.41
C LEU A 833 -12.67 -45.49 -25.85
N SER A 834 -13.11 -46.66 -26.31
CA SER A 834 -12.90 -47.17 -27.68
C SER A 834 -13.74 -46.47 -28.74
N LEU A 835 -14.84 -45.82 -28.35
CA LEU A 835 -15.71 -45.03 -29.23
C LEU A 835 -15.34 -43.54 -29.26
N LEU A 836 -14.44 -43.09 -28.37
CA LEU A 836 -14.07 -41.68 -28.22
C LEU A 836 -13.48 -41.07 -29.51
N VAL A 837 -12.64 -41.81 -30.23
CA VAL A 837 -12.05 -41.36 -31.51
C VAL A 837 -13.09 -41.24 -32.64
N ARG A 838 -14.24 -41.92 -32.52
CA ARG A 838 -15.32 -41.90 -33.53
C ARG A 838 -16.35 -40.80 -33.29
N ALA A 839 -16.43 -40.27 -32.08
CA ALA A 839 -17.39 -39.21 -31.74
C ALA A 839 -17.10 -37.93 -32.55
N ARG A 840 -18.13 -37.37 -33.19
CA ARG A 840 -18.02 -36.15 -33.99
C ARG A 840 -18.62 -34.97 -33.24
N PRO A 841 -17.99 -33.77 -33.21
CA PRO A 841 -18.58 -32.60 -32.56
C PRO A 841 -19.92 -32.14 -33.16
N SER A 842 -20.18 -32.48 -34.43
CA SER A 842 -21.35 -32.05 -35.18
C SER A 842 -22.68 -32.46 -34.52
N GLY A 843 -23.53 -31.47 -34.25
CA GLY A 843 -24.89 -31.67 -33.75
C GLY A 843 -25.03 -31.58 -32.23
N PHE A 844 -23.95 -31.77 -31.46
CA PHE A 844 -23.99 -31.66 -29.99
C PHE A 844 -24.24 -30.22 -29.51
N ASP A 845 -23.91 -29.24 -30.35
CA ASP A 845 -24.21 -27.82 -30.18
C ASP A 845 -25.71 -27.52 -30.08
N TRP A 846 -26.58 -28.38 -30.64
CA TRP A 846 -28.04 -28.24 -30.59
C TRP A 846 -28.68 -28.71 -29.28
N LEU A 847 -27.91 -29.31 -28.37
CA LEU A 847 -28.37 -29.91 -27.11
C LEU A 847 -29.61 -30.84 -27.30
N VAL A 848 -30.26 -31.21 -26.19
CA VAL A 848 -31.47 -32.03 -26.20
C VAL A 848 -32.71 -31.17 -26.46
N PRO A 849 -33.79 -31.71 -27.08
CA PRO A 849 -34.96 -30.92 -27.47
C PRO A 849 -35.56 -30.05 -26.35
N GLY A 850 -35.66 -30.58 -25.13
CA GLY A 850 -36.26 -29.90 -23.98
C GLY A 850 -35.52 -28.65 -23.49
N MET A 851 -34.26 -28.45 -23.90
CA MET A 851 -33.44 -27.31 -23.46
C MET A 851 -33.17 -26.30 -24.59
N ARG A 852 -33.73 -26.51 -25.80
CA ARG A 852 -33.40 -25.68 -26.97
C ARG A 852 -33.94 -24.26 -26.88
N LEU A 853 -35.09 -24.07 -26.23
CA LEU A 853 -35.69 -22.74 -26.07
C LEU A 853 -34.80 -21.86 -25.21
N GLU A 854 -34.33 -22.40 -24.09
CA GLU A 854 -33.39 -21.73 -23.20
C GLU A 854 -32.04 -21.49 -23.88
N LEU A 855 -31.51 -22.52 -24.56
CA LEU A 855 -30.26 -22.45 -25.32
C LEU A 855 -30.24 -21.29 -26.34
N ILE A 856 -31.28 -21.19 -27.17
CA ILE A 856 -31.35 -20.14 -28.20
C ILE A 856 -31.59 -18.78 -27.56
N THR A 857 -32.40 -18.70 -26.49
CA THR A 857 -32.63 -17.46 -25.74
C THR A 857 -31.32 -16.90 -25.19
N GLU A 858 -30.53 -17.71 -24.50
CA GLU A 858 -29.23 -17.29 -23.97
C GLU A 858 -28.22 -17.00 -25.09
N LEU A 859 -28.25 -17.76 -26.18
CA LEU A 859 -27.37 -17.52 -27.32
C LEU A 859 -27.64 -16.15 -27.97
N ILE A 860 -28.90 -15.74 -28.12
CA ILE A 860 -29.27 -14.39 -28.58
C ILE A 860 -28.80 -13.33 -27.57
N ARG A 861 -28.85 -13.61 -26.26
CA ARG A 861 -28.30 -12.72 -25.23
C ARG A 861 -26.78 -12.58 -25.29
N THR A 862 -26.05 -13.42 -26.02
CA THR A 862 -24.60 -13.25 -26.21
C THR A 862 -24.22 -12.20 -27.28
N LEU A 863 -25.16 -11.82 -28.14
CA LEU A 863 -24.95 -10.86 -29.24
C LEU A 863 -24.40 -9.52 -28.73
N PRO A 864 -23.55 -8.83 -29.51
CA PRO A 864 -23.12 -7.46 -29.21
C PRO A 864 -24.31 -6.54 -28.91
N LYS A 865 -24.13 -5.62 -27.96
CA LYS A 865 -25.20 -4.72 -27.47
C LYS A 865 -25.88 -3.91 -28.58
N SER A 866 -25.14 -3.56 -29.64
CA SER A 866 -25.64 -2.85 -30.82
C SER A 866 -26.60 -3.69 -31.66
N LEU A 867 -26.31 -4.98 -31.87
CA LEU A 867 -27.14 -5.92 -32.63
C LEU A 867 -28.33 -6.42 -31.80
N ARG A 868 -28.12 -6.69 -30.51
CA ARG A 868 -29.18 -7.18 -29.60
C ARG A 868 -30.36 -6.21 -29.47
N ARG A 869 -30.11 -4.89 -29.55
CA ARG A 869 -31.17 -3.87 -29.53
C ARG A 869 -32.06 -3.89 -30.78
N GLN A 870 -31.55 -4.39 -31.90
CA GLN A 870 -32.24 -4.37 -33.20
C GLN A 870 -33.10 -5.62 -33.44
N VAL A 871 -32.78 -6.73 -32.75
CA VAL A 871 -33.45 -8.04 -32.96
C VAL A 871 -34.62 -8.30 -31.99
N GLY A 872 -34.91 -7.38 -31.06
CA GLY A 872 -36.04 -7.49 -30.13
C GLY A 872 -35.78 -8.38 -28.89
N PRO A 873 -36.82 -8.71 -28.11
CA PRO A 873 -36.70 -9.54 -26.91
C PRO A 873 -36.22 -10.96 -27.23
N ALA A 874 -35.16 -11.40 -26.56
CA ALA A 874 -34.52 -12.70 -26.82
C ALA A 874 -35.46 -13.92 -26.66
N PRO A 875 -36.36 -14.00 -25.65
CA PRO A 875 -37.24 -15.16 -25.48
C PRO A 875 -38.26 -15.31 -26.63
N ASP A 876 -38.86 -14.20 -27.05
CA ASP A 876 -39.87 -14.19 -28.12
C ASP A 876 -39.26 -14.60 -29.46
N LEU A 877 -38.07 -14.06 -29.76
CA LEU A 877 -37.33 -14.41 -30.97
C LEU A 877 -36.85 -15.87 -30.94
N ALA A 878 -36.43 -16.39 -29.78
CA ALA A 878 -36.01 -17.79 -29.64
C ALA A 878 -37.15 -18.78 -29.89
N ALA A 879 -38.35 -18.51 -29.36
CA ALA A 879 -39.54 -19.32 -29.61
C ALA A 879 -39.90 -19.34 -31.10
N GLN A 880 -39.87 -18.18 -31.76
CA GLN A 880 -40.14 -18.07 -33.19
C GLN A 880 -39.10 -18.80 -34.06
N ILE A 881 -37.82 -18.69 -33.71
CA ILE A 881 -36.75 -19.41 -34.43
C ILE A 881 -36.95 -20.92 -34.32
N LEU A 882 -37.38 -21.43 -33.17
CA LEU A 882 -37.61 -22.87 -32.97
C LEU A 882 -38.74 -23.45 -33.82
N GLU A 883 -39.73 -22.65 -34.19
CA GLU A 883 -40.84 -23.10 -35.04
C GLU A 883 -40.42 -23.34 -36.50
N SER A 884 -39.40 -22.62 -36.99
CA SER A 884 -38.94 -22.72 -38.40
C SER A 884 -37.63 -23.48 -38.58
N VAL A 885 -36.75 -23.46 -37.57
CA VAL A 885 -35.41 -24.01 -37.71
C VAL A 885 -35.45 -25.54 -37.64
N THR A 886 -34.90 -26.22 -38.64
CA THR A 886 -34.74 -27.67 -38.60
C THR A 886 -33.48 -28.02 -37.79
N PRO A 887 -33.57 -28.62 -36.59
CA PRO A 887 -32.41 -28.89 -35.76
C PRO A 887 -31.42 -29.84 -36.45
N ARG A 888 -30.12 -29.63 -36.22
CA ARG A 888 -29.01 -30.44 -36.78
C ARG A 888 -28.85 -30.41 -38.32
N SER A 889 -29.57 -29.53 -39.03
CA SER A 889 -29.39 -29.33 -40.49
C SER A 889 -28.10 -28.60 -40.84
N LYS A 890 -27.61 -27.73 -39.95
CA LYS A 890 -26.37 -26.95 -40.02
C LYS A 890 -25.93 -26.57 -38.59
N PRO A 891 -24.72 -26.02 -38.36
CA PRO A 891 -24.28 -25.58 -37.04
C PRO A 891 -25.27 -24.58 -36.40
N LEU A 892 -25.46 -24.66 -35.08
CA LEU A 892 -26.48 -23.89 -34.34
C LEU A 892 -26.36 -22.37 -34.61
N THR A 893 -25.14 -21.83 -34.56
CA THR A 893 -24.90 -20.39 -34.77
C THR A 893 -25.22 -19.95 -36.19
N GLU A 894 -24.96 -20.77 -37.21
CA GLU A 894 -25.33 -20.49 -38.59
C GLU A 894 -26.83 -20.59 -38.82
N ALA A 895 -27.49 -21.54 -38.16
CA ALA A 895 -28.94 -21.70 -38.23
C ALA A 895 -29.65 -20.50 -37.58
N VAL A 896 -29.25 -20.14 -36.37
CA VAL A 896 -29.83 -19.01 -35.62
C VAL A 896 -29.52 -17.68 -36.31
N ALA A 897 -28.29 -17.44 -36.79
CA ALA A 897 -27.94 -16.22 -37.50
C ALA A 897 -28.76 -16.04 -38.81
N ALA A 898 -28.94 -17.13 -39.57
CA ALA A 898 -29.77 -17.10 -40.78
C ALA A 898 -31.24 -16.78 -40.45
N GLU A 899 -31.80 -17.40 -39.41
CA GLU A 899 -33.19 -17.14 -39.00
C GLU A 899 -33.39 -15.73 -38.44
N ILE A 900 -32.41 -15.19 -37.69
CA ILE A 900 -32.44 -13.80 -37.24
C ILE A 900 -32.49 -12.86 -38.45
N ARG A 901 -31.66 -13.08 -39.46
CA ARG A 901 -31.64 -12.26 -40.68
C ARG A 901 -32.96 -12.34 -41.45
N VAL A 902 -33.52 -13.54 -41.59
CA VAL A 902 -34.81 -13.74 -42.29
C VAL A 902 -35.97 -13.05 -41.57
N ARG A 903 -35.99 -13.08 -40.23
CA ARG A 903 -37.12 -12.58 -39.43
C ARG A 903 -37.03 -11.10 -39.07
N THR A 904 -35.82 -10.60 -38.81
CA THR A 904 -35.59 -9.24 -38.32
C THR A 904 -34.96 -8.31 -39.36
N GLY A 905 -34.42 -8.85 -40.45
CA GLY A 905 -33.66 -8.10 -41.46
C GLY A 905 -32.24 -7.69 -41.02
N VAL A 906 -31.85 -7.97 -39.77
CA VAL A 906 -30.52 -7.65 -39.23
C VAL A 906 -29.50 -8.69 -39.70
N ASP A 907 -28.42 -8.23 -40.34
CA ASP A 907 -27.34 -9.12 -40.77
C ASP A 907 -26.44 -9.46 -39.57
N VAL A 908 -26.67 -10.64 -38.99
CA VAL A 908 -25.88 -11.20 -37.89
C VAL A 908 -24.95 -12.25 -38.46
N ALA A 909 -23.64 -12.14 -38.19
CA ALA A 909 -22.70 -13.19 -38.56
C ALA A 909 -22.75 -14.34 -37.54
N ALA A 910 -22.49 -15.57 -37.98
CA ALA A 910 -22.42 -16.73 -37.06
C ALA A 910 -21.36 -16.53 -35.96
N SER A 911 -20.33 -15.71 -36.20
CA SER A 911 -19.30 -15.34 -35.23
C SER A 911 -19.79 -14.37 -34.14
N ASP A 912 -20.90 -13.66 -34.35
CA ASP A 912 -21.46 -12.74 -33.35
C ASP A 912 -22.17 -13.50 -32.20
N LEU A 913 -22.55 -14.75 -32.43
CA LEU A 913 -23.18 -15.65 -31.47
C LEU A 913 -22.11 -16.46 -30.74
N ARG A 914 -21.89 -16.15 -29.45
CA ARG A 914 -20.75 -16.67 -28.67
C ARG A 914 -21.13 -17.88 -27.81
N LEU A 915 -21.01 -19.09 -28.36
CA LEU A 915 -21.24 -20.36 -27.63
C LEU A 915 -20.41 -20.49 -26.34
N ALA A 916 -19.19 -19.95 -26.32
CA ALA A 916 -18.33 -19.99 -25.14
C ALA A 916 -18.84 -19.12 -23.98
N ALA A 917 -19.71 -18.15 -24.26
CA ALA A 917 -20.32 -17.26 -23.27
C ALA A 917 -21.67 -17.78 -22.74
N LEU A 918 -22.13 -18.94 -23.21
CA LEU A 918 -23.30 -19.61 -22.64
C LEU A 918 -22.99 -20.16 -21.24
N PRO A 919 -23.98 -20.17 -20.34
CA PRO A 919 -23.92 -20.92 -19.09
C PRO A 919 -23.49 -22.38 -19.29
N ASP A 920 -22.83 -22.96 -18.28
CA ASP A 920 -22.23 -24.29 -18.37
C ASP A 920 -23.25 -25.40 -18.65
N HIS A 921 -24.46 -25.30 -18.09
CA HIS A 921 -25.54 -26.28 -18.29
C HIS A 921 -26.12 -26.30 -19.70
N LEU A 922 -25.96 -25.21 -20.45
CA LEU A 922 -26.35 -25.10 -21.87
C LEU A 922 -25.24 -25.55 -22.83
N ARG A 923 -24.21 -26.24 -22.30
CA ARG A 923 -23.12 -26.82 -23.08
C ARG A 923 -22.93 -28.29 -22.71
N MET A 924 -22.98 -29.17 -23.71
CA MET A 924 -22.75 -30.61 -23.53
C MET A 924 -21.40 -30.90 -22.86
N THR A 925 -21.40 -31.72 -21.81
CA THR A 925 -20.19 -32.26 -21.18
C THR A 925 -19.84 -33.61 -21.81
N PHE A 926 -18.66 -33.77 -22.38
CA PHE A 926 -18.19 -35.05 -22.89
C PHE A 926 -17.44 -35.79 -21.79
N THR A 927 -17.87 -37.02 -21.49
CA THR A 927 -17.31 -37.85 -20.43
C THR A 927 -16.83 -39.18 -21.02
N ALA A 928 -15.52 -39.41 -21.00
CA ALA A 928 -14.94 -40.67 -21.43
C ALA A 928 -15.04 -41.70 -20.30
N VAL A 929 -15.57 -42.90 -20.58
CA VAL A 929 -15.78 -43.96 -19.59
C VAL A 929 -15.12 -45.29 -20.00
N THR A 930 -14.75 -46.11 -19.01
CA THR A 930 -14.36 -47.52 -19.22
C THR A 930 -15.60 -48.38 -19.49
N THR A 931 -15.39 -49.64 -19.86
CA THR A 931 -16.46 -50.64 -20.05
C THR A 931 -17.26 -50.89 -18.76
N ASP A 932 -16.66 -50.67 -17.59
CA ASP A 932 -17.27 -50.82 -16.27
C ASP A 932 -17.94 -49.52 -15.77
N GLY A 933 -17.95 -48.46 -16.59
CA GLY A 933 -18.58 -47.18 -16.26
C GLY A 933 -17.72 -46.19 -15.46
N GLU A 934 -16.43 -46.50 -15.24
CA GLU A 934 -15.49 -45.60 -14.55
C GLU A 934 -15.13 -44.41 -15.45
N VAL A 935 -15.12 -43.20 -14.88
CA VAL A 935 -14.81 -41.98 -15.62
C VAL A 935 -13.29 -41.77 -15.78
N LEU A 936 -12.83 -41.72 -17.03
CA LEU A 936 -11.42 -41.52 -17.38
C LEU A 936 -11.06 -40.05 -17.65
N GLY A 937 -12.06 -39.20 -17.92
CA GLY A 937 -11.85 -37.78 -18.13
C GLY A 937 -13.10 -37.07 -18.64
N ARG A 938 -13.20 -35.78 -18.38
CA ARG A 938 -14.33 -34.91 -18.78
C ARG A 938 -13.83 -33.63 -19.43
N SER A 939 -14.56 -33.11 -20.42
CA SER A 939 -14.36 -31.76 -20.96
C SER A 939 -15.63 -31.26 -21.65
N LYS A 940 -15.82 -29.93 -21.69
CA LYS A 940 -16.83 -29.27 -22.54
C LYS A 940 -16.38 -29.21 -24.01
N SER A 941 -15.13 -29.58 -24.31
CA SER A 941 -14.57 -29.71 -25.65
C SER A 941 -14.28 -31.18 -25.96
N LEU A 942 -15.03 -31.77 -26.90
CA LEU A 942 -14.79 -33.14 -27.36
C LEU A 942 -13.38 -33.32 -27.91
N ARG A 943 -12.86 -32.31 -28.62
CA ARG A 943 -11.53 -32.34 -29.22
C ARG A 943 -10.43 -32.36 -28.16
N GLU A 944 -10.55 -31.54 -27.13
CA GLU A 944 -9.61 -31.52 -26.00
C GLU A 944 -9.60 -32.88 -25.27
N LEU A 945 -10.77 -33.48 -25.09
CA LEU A 945 -10.90 -34.81 -24.47
C LEU A 945 -10.27 -35.90 -25.35
N GLN A 946 -10.48 -35.84 -26.66
CA GLN A 946 -9.87 -36.74 -27.65
C GLN A 946 -8.34 -36.61 -27.64
N ASP A 947 -7.80 -35.40 -27.66
CA ASP A 947 -6.36 -35.15 -27.66
C ASP A 947 -5.70 -35.67 -26.37
N ARG A 948 -6.33 -35.41 -25.21
CA ARG A 948 -5.82 -35.86 -23.90
C ARG A 948 -5.83 -37.38 -23.73
N LEU A 949 -6.81 -38.08 -24.31
CA LEU A 949 -6.98 -39.53 -24.18
C LEU A 949 -6.58 -40.33 -25.43
N ALA A 950 -5.97 -39.69 -26.43
CA ALA A 950 -5.65 -40.29 -27.73
C ALA A 950 -4.86 -41.60 -27.61
N GLY A 951 -3.82 -41.63 -26.78
CA GLY A 951 -3.00 -42.82 -26.58
C GLY A 951 -3.74 -43.99 -25.93
N ARG A 952 -4.61 -43.71 -24.94
CA ARG A 952 -5.42 -44.73 -24.25
C ARG A 952 -6.58 -45.23 -25.12
N SER A 953 -7.20 -44.34 -25.89
CA SER A 953 -8.28 -44.68 -26.82
C SER A 953 -7.81 -45.56 -27.97
N ARG A 954 -6.62 -45.28 -28.54
CA ARG A 954 -5.99 -46.16 -29.54
C ARG A 954 -5.68 -47.55 -28.99
N ALA A 955 -5.11 -47.64 -27.80
CA ALA A 955 -4.81 -48.93 -27.17
C ALA A 955 -6.08 -49.77 -26.90
N ALA A 956 -7.17 -49.12 -26.47
CA ALA A 956 -8.46 -49.79 -26.29
C ALA A 956 -9.04 -50.32 -27.61
N LEU A 957 -8.97 -49.51 -28.68
CA LEU A 957 -9.41 -49.91 -30.02
C LEU A 957 -8.60 -51.10 -30.57
N GLU A 958 -7.27 -51.10 -30.38
CA GLU A 958 -6.39 -52.20 -30.81
C GLU A 958 -6.65 -53.52 -30.08
N SER A 959 -6.98 -53.45 -28.78
CA SER A 959 -7.33 -54.61 -27.96
C SER A 959 -8.67 -55.22 -28.40
N GLU A 960 -9.69 -54.39 -28.63
CA GLU A 960 -11.04 -54.84 -29.04
C GLU A 960 -11.09 -55.34 -30.48
N ALA A 961 -10.24 -54.80 -31.36
CA ALA A 961 -10.09 -55.27 -32.74
C ALA A 961 -9.17 -56.52 -32.86
N GLY A 962 -8.61 -57.03 -31.76
CA GLY A 962 -7.72 -58.20 -31.77
C GLY A 962 -6.39 -57.98 -32.52
N THR A 963 -5.98 -56.74 -32.78
CA THR A 963 -4.73 -56.40 -33.48
C THR A 963 -3.55 -56.13 -32.55
N ALA A 964 -3.79 -56.06 -31.23
CA ALA A 964 -2.77 -55.72 -30.22
C ALA A 964 -1.55 -56.66 -30.12
N SER A 965 -1.62 -57.88 -30.68
CA SER A 965 -0.58 -58.93 -30.55
C SER A 965 0.22 -59.20 -31.84
N ARG A 966 0.17 -58.34 -32.87
CA ARG A 966 0.86 -58.60 -34.14
C ARG A 966 2.36 -58.24 -34.10
N PRO A 967 3.27 -59.11 -34.59
CA PRO A 967 4.71 -58.90 -34.52
C PRO A 967 5.15 -57.68 -35.33
N VAL A 968 6.23 -57.03 -34.86
CA VAL A 968 6.89 -55.94 -35.59
C VAL A 968 7.90 -56.56 -36.57
N ALA A 969 7.80 -56.23 -37.87
CA ALA A 969 8.73 -56.71 -38.90
C ALA A 969 9.15 -55.58 -39.85
N THR A 970 10.26 -55.73 -40.56
CA THR A 970 10.77 -54.73 -41.52
C THR A 970 10.52 -55.13 -42.97
N THR A 971 10.12 -56.38 -43.20
CA THR A 971 9.86 -56.95 -44.53
C THR A 971 8.47 -57.55 -44.56
N TRP A 972 7.74 -57.33 -45.66
CA TRP A 972 6.43 -57.92 -45.87
C TRP A 972 6.56 -59.31 -46.52
N THR A 973 6.29 -60.34 -45.72
CA THR A 973 6.29 -61.76 -46.12
C THR A 973 5.02 -62.45 -45.60
N ALA A 974 4.78 -63.70 -46.02
CA ALA A 974 3.68 -64.51 -45.52
C ALA A 974 3.77 -64.75 -43.99
N ASP A 975 4.98 -64.91 -43.46
CA ASP A 975 5.23 -65.22 -42.03
C ASP A 975 5.27 -63.98 -41.12
N THR A 976 5.30 -62.77 -41.68
CA THR A 976 5.38 -61.51 -40.92
C THR A 976 4.00 -60.84 -40.80
N PHE A 977 3.55 -60.17 -41.87
CA PHE A 977 2.26 -59.49 -41.89
C PHE A 977 1.14 -60.32 -42.51
N GLY A 978 1.51 -61.30 -43.35
CA GLY A 978 0.55 -62.09 -44.13
C GLY A 978 -0.33 -61.21 -45.03
N ASP A 979 -1.55 -61.69 -45.29
CA ASP A 979 -2.58 -60.94 -46.01
C ASP A 979 -3.31 -60.00 -45.05
N ILE A 980 -3.41 -58.73 -45.44
CA ILE A 980 -4.09 -57.70 -44.65
C ILE A 980 -5.52 -57.53 -45.18
N SER A 981 -6.50 -57.83 -44.32
CA SER A 981 -7.93 -57.66 -44.65
C SER A 981 -8.30 -56.18 -44.76
N ARG A 982 -9.14 -55.83 -45.74
CA ARG A 982 -9.57 -54.44 -46.00
C ARG A 982 -10.50 -53.87 -44.91
N THR A 983 -11.29 -54.71 -44.27
CA THR A 983 -12.20 -54.32 -43.19
C THR A 983 -12.27 -55.43 -42.15
N LEU A 984 -12.45 -55.06 -40.89
CA LEU A 984 -12.66 -55.95 -39.76
C LEU A 984 -13.92 -55.51 -39.01
N ARG A 985 -14.81 -56.44 -38.65
CA ARG A 985 -16.00 -56.14 -37.84
C ARG A 985 -15.80 -56.69 -36.43
N SER A 986 -16.06 -55.86 -35.41
CA SER A 986 -16.01 -56.23 -33.99
C SER A 986 -17.24 -55.67 -33.26
N SER A 987 -17.68 -56.31 -32.17
CA SER A 987 -18.77 -55.81 -31.33
C SER A 987 -18.19 -55.17 -30.06
N VAL A 988 -18.56 -53.91 -29.77
CA VAL A 988 -18.10 -53.18 -28.58
C VAL A 988 -19.30 -52.57 -27.89
N ALA A 989 -19.44 -52.83 -26.59
CA ALA A 989 -20.57 -52.35 -25.78
C ALA A 989 -21.95 -52.65 -26.42
N GLY A 990 -22.09 -53.80 -27.09
CA GLY A 990 -23.32 -54.23 -27.75
C GLY A 990 -23.60 -53.58 -29.12
N GLN A 991 -22.63 -52.85 -29.70
CA GLN A 991 -22.75 -52.20 -31.01
C GLN A 991 -21.77 -52.83 -32.02
N ASP A 992 -22.24 -53.14 -33.23
CA ASP A 992 -21.40 -53.63 -34.32
C ASP A 992 -20.57 -52.50 -34.93
N ILE A 993 -19.26 -52.68 -34.94
CA ILE A 993 -18.29 -51.66 -35.33
C ILE A 993 -17.38 -52.20 -36.43
N THR A 994 -17.26 -51.42 -37.52
CA THR A 994 -16.28 -51.70 -38.58
C THR A 994 -15.00 -50.91 -38.34
N SER A 995 -13.85 -51.59 -38.33
CA SER A 995 -12.49 -51.04 -38.30
C SER A 995 -11.72 -51.46 -39.56
N TYR A 996 -10.60 -50.78 -39.85
CA TYR A 996 -9.84 -50.92 -41.08
C TYR A 996 -8.38 -51.26 -40.74
N PRO A 997 -7.91 -52.50 -40.96
CA PRO A 997 -6.52 -52.88 -40.69
C PRO A 997 -5.53 -52.16 -41.62
N ALA A 998 -4.45 -51.61 -41.07
CA ALA A 998 -3.42 -50.89 -41.80
C ALA A 998 -2.01 -51.11 -41.21
N LEU A 999 -0.97 -50.95 -42.02
CA LEU A 999 0.41 -51.01 -41.54
C LEU A 999 0.82 -49.67 -40.94
N THR A 1000 1.37 -49.70 -39.73
CA THR A 1000 1.91 -48.52 -39.05
C THR A 1000 3.30 -48.83 -38.53
N ARG A 1001 4.18 -47.82 -38.55
CA ARG A 1001 5.54 -47.92 -38.03
C ARG A 1001 5.51 -48.06 -36.50
N ARG A 1002 6.23 -49.06 -35.97
CA ARG A 1002 6.41 -49.30 -34.53
C ARG A 1002 7.88 -49.62 -34.26
N GLY A 1003 8.60 -48.67 -33.63
CA GLY A 1003 10.04 -48.77 -33.44
C GLY A 1003 10.80 -48.79 -34.77
N SER A 1004 11.69 -49.77 -34.96
CA SER A 1004 12.47 -49.93 -36.18
C SER A 1004 11.77 -50.71 -37.31
N GLY A 1005 10.55 -51.22 -37.09
CA GLY A 1005 9.76 -51.94 -38.09
C GLY A 1005 8.31 -51.46 -38.18
N PHE A 1006 7.46 -52.27 -38.79
CA PHE A 1006 6.04 -52.03 -39.01
C PHE A 1006 5.21 -53.12 -38.33
N THR A 1007 3.95 -52.81 -38.01
CA THR A 1007 2.96 -53.78 -37.51
C THR A 1007 1.58 -53.41 -38.05
N VAL A 1008 0.64 -54.35 -37.98
CA VAL A 1008 -0.74 -54.13 -38.44
C VAL A 1008 -1.60 -53.67 -37.27
N VAL A 1009 -2.21 -52.50 -37.40
CA VAL A 1009 -3.12 -51.89 -36.43
C VAL A 1009 -4.50 -51.67 -37.05
N ALA A 1010 -5.56 -51.71 -36.23
CA ALA A 1010 -6.91 -51.36 -36.68
C ALA A 1010 -7.15 -49.85 -36.54
N VAL A 1011 -7.48 -49.17 -37.64
CA VAL A 1011 -7.84 -47.74 -37.65
C VAL A 1011 -9.34 -47.53 -37.89
N PRO A 1012 -9.93 -46.41 -37.41
CA PRO A 1012 -11.38 -46.18 -37.46
C PRO A 1012 -11.92 -45.83 -38.85
N THR A 1013 -11.08 -45.37 -39.79
CA THR A 1013 -11.53 -44.90 -41.12
C THR A 1013 -10.71 -45.50 -42.26
N GLN A 1014 -11.35 -45.65 -43.42
CA GLN A 1014 -10.70 -46.12 -44.65
C GLN A 1014 -9.64 -45.12 -45.17
N ALA A 1015 -9.81 -43.83 -44.90
CA ALA A 1015 -8.84 -42.79 -45.26
C ALA A 1015 -7.53 -42.94 -44.46
N GLU A 1016 -7.63 -43.17 -43.14
CA GLU A 1016 -6.45 -43.47 -42.31
C GLU A 1016 -5.78 -44.78 -42.73
N GLN A 1017 -6.56 -45.79 -43.13
CA GLN A 1017 -6.02 -47.04 -43.65
C GLN A 1017 -5.21 -46.79 -44.93
N ALA A 1018 -5.76 -46.03 -45.87
CA ALA A 1018 -5.09 -45.72 -47.12
C ALA A 1018 -3.77 -44.96 -46.91
N ALA A 1019 -3.77 -43.94 -46.02
CA ALA A 1019 -2.59 -43.16 -45.69
C ALA A 1019 -1.50 -44.00 -45.00
N ASN A 1020 -1.85 -44.73 -43.93
CA ASN A 1020 -0.92 -45.58 -43.20
C ASN A 1020 -0.31 -46.67 -44.11
N MET A 1021 -1.13 -47.27 -44.98
CA MET A 1021 -0.65 -48.25 -45.95
C MET A 1021 0.31 -47.63 -46.97
N TYR A 1022 0.04 -46.42 -47.45
CA TYR A 1022 0.95 -45.71 -48.36
C TYR A 1022 2.31 -45.45 -47.72
N ASP A 1023 2.33 -44.84 -46.53
CA ASP A 1023 3.56 -44.48 -45.83
C ASP A 1023 4.41 -45.72 -45.50
N ALA A 1024 3.77 -46.78 -45.00
CA ALA A 1024 4.46 -48.02 -44.67
C ALA A 1024 5.07 -48.70 -45.91
N VAL A 1025 4.34 -48.73 -47.03
CA VAL A 1025 4.83 -49.30 -48.30
C VAL A 1025 5.99 -48.48 -48.85
N VAL A 1026 5.89 -47.14 -48.85
CA VAL A 1026 6.97 -46.24 -49.28
C VAL A 1026 8.23 -46.49 -48.45
N GLU A 1027 8.15 -46.47 -47.12
CA GLU A 1027 9.32 -46.66 -46.24
C GLU A 1027 9.97 -48.06 -46.39
N MET A 1028 9.16 -49.12 -46.51
CA MET A 1028 9.69 -50.45 -46.74
C MET A 1028 10.38 -50.56 -48.11
N ILE A 1029 9.87 -49.88 -49.14
CA ILE A 1029 10.50 -49.85 -50.46
C ILE A 1029 11.78 -49.00 -50.43
N VAL A 1030 11.77 -47.80 -49.83
CA VAL A 1030 12.97 -46.96 -49.66
C VAL A 1030 14.10 -47.74 -48.99
N SER A 1031 13.78 -48.50 -47.94
CA SER A 1031 14.74 -49.35 -47.23
C SER A 1031 15.31 -50.50 -48.08
N SER A 1032 14.64 -50.86 -49.17
CA SER A 1032 15.05 -51.93 -50.08
C SER A 1032 15.82 -51.45 -51.33
N VAL A 1033 15.75 -50.14 -51.63
CA VAL A 1033 16.49 -49.54 -52.75
C VAL A 1033 17.93 -49.25 -52.30
N PRO A 1034 18.96 -49.69 -53.05
CA PRO A 1034 20.34 -49.38 -52.71
C PRO A 1034 20.59 -47.86 -52.68
N PRO A 1035 21.36 -47.34 -51.71
CA PRO A 1035 21.66 -45.91 -51.63
C PRO A 1035 22.48 -45.46 -52.84
N LEU A 1036 22.25 -44.21 -53.28
CA LEU A 1036 23.10 -43.58 -54.29
C LEU A 1036 24.52 -43.42 -53.75
N ARG A 1037 25.51 -43.84 -54.54
CA ARG A 1037 26.93 -43.68 -54.16
C ARG A 1037 27.33 -42.20 -54.25
N PRO A 1038 28.15 -41.68 -53.31
CA PRO A 1038 28.65 -40.30 -53.36
C PRO A 1038 29.33 -39.91 -54.68
N SER A 1039 29.91 -40.89 -55.39
CA SER A 1039 30.52 -40.70 -56.71
C SER A 1039 29.57 -40.14 -57.77
N VAL A 1040 28.25 -40.27 -57.60
CA VAL A 1040 27.24 -39.71 -58.52
C VAL A 1040 27.33 -38.18 -58.59
N THR A 1041 27.84 -37.51 -57.56
CA THR A 1041 28.10 -36.06 -57.56
C THR A 1041 29.15 -35.62 -58.59
N SER A 1042 30.00 -36.54 -59.08
CA SER A 1042 30.96 -36.24 -60.16
C SER A 1042 30.28 -35.93 -61.50
N THR A 1043 28.98 -36.26 -61.65
CA THR A 1043 28.17 -35.92 -62.82
C THR A 1043 27.73 -34.46 -62.85
N LEU A 1044 27.95 -33.71 -61.77
CA LEU A 1044 27.59 -32.30 -61.64
C LEU A 1044 28.74 -31.39 -62.10
N SER A 1045 28.39 -30.19 -62.60
CA SER A 1045 29.37 -29.16 -62.93
C SER A 1045 30.16 -28.69 -61.70
N THR A 1046 31.29 -28.02 -61.90
CA THR A 1046 32.11 -27.50 -60.78
C THR A 1046 31.33 -26.50 -59.91
N ALA A 1047 30.49 -25.65 -60.51
CA ALA A 1047 29.66 -24.70 -59.79
C ALA A 1047 28.58 -25.40 -58.94
N GLU A 1048 27.92 -26.42 -59.50
CA GLU A 1048 26.93 -27.24 -58.80
C GLU A 1048 27.54 -28.04 -57.65
N ARG A 1049 28.74 -28.60 -57.82
CA ARG A 1049 29.45 -29.30 -56.73
C ARG A 1049 29.81 -28.37 -55.59
N LEU A 1050 30.23 -27.13 -55.88
CA LEU A 1050 30.51 -26.14 -54.85
C LEU A 1050 29.22 -25.73 -54.12
N ALA A 1051 28.11 -25.61 -54.85
CA ALA A 1051 26.81 -25.26 -54.29
C ALA A 1051 26.25 -26.34 -53.34
N LEU A 1052 26.68 -27.60 -53.44
CA LEU A 1052 26.28 -28.63 -52.46
C LEU A 1052 26.64 -28.25 -51.01
N SER A 1053 27.65 -27.41 -50.79
CA SER A 1053 27.98 -26.88 -49.45
C SER A 1053 26.88 -25.99 -48.85
N GLN A 1054 25.95 -25.49 -49.67
CA GLN A 1054 24.81 -24.68 -49.26
C GLN A 1054 23.56 -25.52 -48.95
N SER A 1055 23.68 -26.85 -49.02
CA SER A 1055 22.62 -27.81 -48.72
C SER A 1055 22.11 -27.67 -47.28
N PRO A 1056 20.78 -27.72 -47.04
CA PRO A 1056 20.23 -27.74 -45.68
C PRO A 1056 20.46 -29.08 -44.97
N TYR A 1057 20.83 -30.14 -45.71
CA TYR A 1057 21.10 -31.47 -45.16
C TYR A 1057 22.42 -31.52 -44.37
N PRO A 1058 22.50 -32.36 -43.31
CA PRO A 1058 23.71 -32.50 -42.49
C PRO A 1058 24.96 -32.93 -43.28
N ASP A 1059 24.77 -33.79 -44.29
CA ASP A 1059 25.83 -34.24 -45.18
C ASP A 1059 25.29 -34.63 -46.56
N THR A 1060 26.19 -34.89 -47.51
CA THR A 1060 25.81 -35.30 -48.87
C THR A 1060 25.10 -36.65 -48.90
N ALA A 1061 25.35 -37.55 -47.94
CA ALA A 1061 24.70 -38.85 -47.91
C ALA A 1061 23.21 -38.71 -47.55
N ALA A 1062 22.86 -37.80 -46.63
CA ALA A 1062 21.48 -37.46 -46.29
C ALA A 1062 20.73 -36.86 -47.49
N LEU A 1063 21.35 -35.93 -48.24
CA LEU A 1063 20.77 -35.40 -49.48
C LEU A 1063 20.52 -36.50 -50.52
N LEU A 1064 21.49 -37.39 -50.71
CA LEU A 1064 21.36 -38.51 -51.65
C LEU A 1064 20.28 -39.50 -51.22
N ALA A 1065 20.14 -39.76 -49.91
CA ALA A 1065 19.08 -40.60 -49.36
C ALA A 1065 17.70 -39.97 -49.60
N ASP A 1066 17.57 -38.66 -49.46
CA ASP A 1066 16.30 -37.97 -49.72
C ASP A 1066 15.95 -37.93 -51.21
N CYS A 1067 16.94 -37.80 -52.10
CA CYS A 1067 16.74 -37.96 -53.54
C CYS A 1067 16.21 -39.37 -53.90
N VAL A 1068 16.71 -40.41 -53.22
CA VAL A 1068 16.21 -41.79 -53.40
C VAL A 1068 14.78 -41.91 -52.89
N ARG A 1069 14.48 -41.37 -51.70
CA ARG A 1069 13.14 -41.33 -51.13
C ARG A 1069 12.15 -40.64 -52.06
N ALA A 1070 12.49 -39.46 -52.56
CA ALA A 1070 11.69 -38.70 -53.51
C ALA A 1070 11.39 -39.51 -54.79
N ALA A 1071 12.39 -40.22 -55.32
CA ALA A 1071 12.20 -41.08 -56.47
C ALA A 1071 11.26 -42.25 -56.19
N VAL A 1072 11.29 -42.82 -54.98
CA VAL A 1072 10.35 -43.87 -54.56
C VAL A 1072 8.93 -43.33 -54.42
N VAL A 1073 8.76 -42.17 -53.79
CA VAL A 1073 7.45 -41.50 -53.63
C VAL A 1073 6.79 -41.27 -55.00
N ASP A 1074 7.53 -40.82 -56.01
CA ASP A 1074 7.02 -40.62 -57.38
C ASP A 1074 6.64 -41.91 -58.10
N LEU A 1075 7.19 -43.05 -57.68
CA LEU A 1075 7.00 -44.35 -58.35
C LEU A 1075 5.95 -45.22 -57.66
N VAL A 1076 5.66 -44.96 -56.38
CA VAL A 1076 4.65 -45.68 -55.60
C VAL A 1076 3.28 -45.01 -55.79
N PRO A 1077 2.24 -45.73 -56.27
CA PRO A 1077 0.89 -45.18 -56.37
C PRO A 1077 0.35 -44.77 -54.99
N ASN A 1078 -0.41 -43.67 -54.92
CA ASN A 1078 -1.14 -43.27 -53.72
C ASN A 1078 -2.66 -43.35 -53.96
N PRO A 1079 -3.39 -44.30 -53.33
CA PRO A 1079 -2.91 -45.36 -52.42
C PRO A 1079 -2.22 -46.52 -53.17
N PRO A 1080 -1.34 -47.30 -52.51
CA PRO A 1080 -0.47 -48.27 -53.20
C PRO A 1080 -1.20 -49.52 -53.71
N ASN A 1081 -2.47 -49.73 -53.28
CA ASN A 1081 -3.27 -50.93 -53.56
C ASN A 1081 -2.49 -52.25 -53.37
N VAL A 1082 -1.74 -52.36 -52.27
CA VAL A 1082 -0.99 -53.55 -51.87
C VAL A 1082 -1.62 -54.12 -50.60
N TRP A 1083 -2.08 -55.36 -50.63
CA TRP A 1083 -2.75 -56.03 -49.51
C TRP A 1083 -2.14 -57.39 -49.16
N THR A 1084 -1.32 -57.93 -50.06
CA THR A 1084 -0.66 -59.23 -49.93
C THR A 1084 0.87 -59.13 -50.11
N PRO A 1085 1.65 -60.09 -49.58
CA PRO A 1085 3.11 -60.10 -49.75
C PRO A 1085 3.58 -60.16 -51.21
N SER A 1086 2.83 -60.86 -52.07
CA SER A 1086 3.15 -60.98 -53.50
C SER A 1086 2.96 -59.66 -54.26
N GLU A 1087 1.89 -58.93 -53.97
CA GLU A 1087 1.66 -57.57 -54.50
C GLU A 1087 2.76 -56.60 -54.07
N PHE A 1088 3.20 -56.69 -52.79
CA PHE A 1088 4.30 -55.86 -52.29
C PHE A 1088 5.63 -56.16 -53.01
N ALA A 1089 5.95 -57.45 -53.17
CA ALA A 1089 7.18 -57.87 -53.86
C ALA A 1089 7.23 -57.38 -55.31
N ALA A 1090 6.11 -57.46 -56.04
CA ALA A 1090 5.99 -56.97 -57.42
C ALA A 1090 6.17 -55.45 -57.51
N LEU A 1091 5.54 -54.69 -56.60
CA LEU A 1091 5.70 -53.23 -56.56
C LEU A 1091 7.16 -52.85 -56.24
N ARG A 1092 7.77 -53.50 -55.25
CA ARG A 1092 9.17 -53.27 -54.85
C ARG A 1092 10.13 -53.47 -56.01
N GLU A 1093 10.01 -54.57 -56.76
CA GLU A 1093 10.87 -54.85 -57.92
C GLU A 1093 10.70 -53.81 -59.03
N ASN A 1094 9.46 -53.37 -59.28
CA ASN A 1094 9.19 -52.34 -60.28
C ASN A 1094 9.82 -50.99 -59.92
N VAL A 1095 9.67 -50.57 -58.66
CA VAL A 1095 10.24 -49.32 -58.15
C VAL A 1095 11.77 -49.37 -58.14
N ALA A 1096 12.37 -50.47 -57.67
CA ALA A 1096 13.82 -50.62 -57.56
C ALA A 1096 14.54 -50.47 -58.92
N ARG A 1097 13.92 -50.92 -60.02
CA ARG A 1097 14.49 -50.77 -61.38
C ARG A 1097 14.59 -49.31 -61.86
N GLN A 1098 13.73 -48.42 -61.38
CA GLN A 1098 13.62 -47.04 -61.87
C GLN A 1098 14.16 -45.99 -60.87
N ALA A 1099 14.18 -46.33 -59.58
CA ALA A 1099 14.47 -45.38 -58.50
C ALA A 1099 15.86 -44.72 -58.62
N THR A 1100 16.91 -45.49 -58.92
CA THR A 1100 18.29 -44.94 -59.00
C THR A 1100 18.46 -43.88 -60.09
N GLY A 1101 17.84 -44.09 -61.26
CA GLY A 1101 17.90 -43.12 -62.37
C GLY A 1101 17.19 -41.82 -62.02
N ARG A 1102 15.94 -41.91 -61.52
CA ARG A 1102 15.15 -40.74 -61.09
C ARG A 1102 15.81 -40.00 -59.94
N ALA A 1103 16.39 -40.71 -58.97
CA ALA A 1103 17.09 -40.09 -57.85
C ALA A 1103 18.32 -39.29 -58.32
N THR A 1104 19.03 -39.76 -59.36
CA THR A 1104 20.14 -39.02 -59.97
C THR A 1104 19.64 -37.75 -60.70
N ASP A 1105 18.51 -37.81 -61.39
CA ASP A 1105 17.91 -36.63 -62.03
C ASP A 1105 17.47 -35.58 -61.01
N LYS A 1106 16.89 -36.03 -59.88
CA LYS A 1106 16.55 -35.14 -58.75
C LYS A 1106 17.79 -34.47 -58.16
N LEU A 1107 18.89 -35.21 -57.96
CA LEU A 1107 20.15 -34.63 -57.48
C LEU A 1107 20.65 -33.49 -58.38
N ARG A 1108 20.55 -33.62 -59.71
CA ARG A 1108 20.96 -32.54 -60.64
C ARG A 1108 20.09 -31.30 -60.46
N ARG A 1109 18.77 -31.46 -60.33
CA ARG A 1109 17.82 -30.36 -60.09
C ARG A 1109 18.11 -29.64 -58.76
N VAL A 1110 18.35 -30.41 -57.69
CA VAL A 1110 18.73 -29.87 -56.38
C VAL A 1110 20.03 -29.09 -56.48
N ALA A 1111 21.05 -29.63 -57.15
CA ALA A 1111 22.32 -28.95 -57.30
C ALA A 1111 22.15 -27.60 -58.01
N THR A 1112 21.29 -27.53 -59.04
CA THR A 1112 20.90 -26.27 -59.69
C THR A 1112 20.22 -25.31 -58.72
N ILE A 1113 19.26 -25.76 -57.90
CA ILE A 1113 18.60 -24.94 -56.87
C ILE A 1113 19.62 -24.33 -55.91
N LEU A 1114 20.54 -25.15 -55.39
CA LEU A 1114 21.53 -24.72 -54.41
C LEU A 1114 22.48 -23.64 -54.95
N THR A 1115 22.70 -23.55 -56.27
CA THR A 1115 23.51 -22.47 -56.85
C THR A 1115 22.92 -21.07 -56.63
N ARG A 1116 21.61 -20.96 -56.35
CA ARG A 1116 20.92 -19.69 -56.06
C ARG A 1116 20.94 -19.29 -54.59
N VAL A 1117 21.28 -20.22 -53.70
CA VAL A 1117 21.21 -19.99 -52.24
C VAL A 1117 22.32 -19.05 -51.75
N ALA A 1118 23.56 -19.22 -52.20
CA ALA A 1118 24.67 -18.37 -51.76
C ALA A 1118 24.50 -16.88 -52.16
N PRO A 1119 24.10 -16.55 -53.41
CA PRO A 1119 23.73 -15.19 -53.78
C PRO A 1119 22.60 -14.61 -52.91
N LEU A 1120 21.53 -15.38 -52.70
CA LEU A 1120 20.40 -14.95 -51.87
C LEU A 1120 20.81 -14.69 -50.41
N ARG A 1121 21.61 -15.57 -49.79
CA ARG A 1121 22.13 -15.36 -48.43
C ARG A 1121 22.99 -14.11 -48.31
N THR A 1122 23.72 -13.78 -49.37
CA THR A 1122 24.51 -12.54 -49.46
C THR A 1122 23.60 -11.32 -49.54
N ALA A 1123 22.53 -11.37 -50.36
CA ALA A 1123 21.52 -10.32 -50.44
C ALA A 1123 20.77 -10.12 -49.11
N ILE A 1124 20.42 -11.21 -48.41
CA ILE A 1124 19.82 -11.17 -47.05
C ILE A 1124 20.76 -10.46 -46.08
N THR A 1125 22.06 -10.78 -46.11
CA THR A 1125 23.06 -10.16 -45.23
C THR A 1125 23.21 -8.67 -45.54
N ALA A 1126 23.23 -8.30 -46.83
CA ALA A 1126 23.34 -6.91 -47.26
C ALA A 1126 22.10 -6.07 -46.88
N ALA A 1127 20.91 -6.66 -46.87
CA ALA A 1127 19.66 -6.02 -46.47
C ALA A 1127 19.50 -5.85 -44.93
N GLY A 1128 20.47 -6.33 -44.14
CA GLY A 1128 20.53 -6.13 -42.70
C GLY A 1128 19.37 -6.76 -41.91
N ARG A 1129 19.01 -6.15 -40.77
CA ARG A 1129 17.87 -6.57 -39.92
C ARG A 1129 16.56 -5.92 -40.34
N SER A 1130 16.25 -5.95 -41.64
CA SER A 1130 14.98 -5.43 -42.16
C SER A 1130 13.89 -6.51 -42.13
N ILE A 1131 12.63 -6.09 -41.99
CA ILE A 1131 11.48 -7.00 -42.00
C ILE A 1131 11.44 -7.84 -43.29
N ALA A 1132 11.81 -7.26 -44.43
CA ALA A 1132 11.90 -7.99 -45.70
C ALA A 1132 13.05 -9.03 -45.71
N ALA A 1133 14.18 -8.75 -45.07
CA ALA A 1133 15.28 -9.71 -44.94
C ALA A 1133 14.93 -10.86 -43.98
N ASP A 1134 14.12 -10.59 -42.97
CA ASP A 1134 13.60 -11.63 -42.06
C ASP A 1134 12.56 -12.51 -42.76
N ASP A 1135 11.56 -11.93 -43.45
CA ASP A 1135 10.57 -12.70 -44.23
C ASP A 1135 11.20 -13.53 -45.36
N VAL A 1136 12.22 -13.00 -46.07
CA VAL A 1136 12.93 -13.77 -47.11
C VAL A 1136 13.79 -14.89 -46.50
N ARG A 1137 14.27 -14.74 -45.26
CA ARG A 1137 14.97 -15.80 -44.54
C ARG A 1137 14.01 -16.91 -44.15
N ASP A 1138 12.84 -16.55 -43.63
CA ASP A 1138 11.77 -17.50 -43.30
C ASP A 1138 11.29 -18.23 -44.58
N GLN A 1139 11.08 -17.52 -45.69
CA GLN A 1139 10.74 -18.10 -46.99
C GLN A 1139 11.83 -19.08 -47.49
N LEU A 1140 13.12 -18.74 -47.34
CA LEU A 1140 14.22 -19.62 -47.72
C LEU A 1140 14.24 -20.92 -46.90
N ASP A 1141 14.03 -20.80 -45.59
CA ASP A 1141 14.01 -21.94 -44.68
C ASP A 1141 12.75 -22.83 -44.89
N GLU A 1142 11.63 -22.24 -45.32
CA GLU A 1142 10.41 -22.97 -45.73
C GLU A 1142 10.57 -23.71 -47.07
N LEU A 1143 11.25 -23.12 -48.04
CA LEU A 1143 11.49 -23.75 -49.35
C LEU A 1143 12.60 -24.81 -49.30
N LEU A 1144 13.61 -24.63 -48.45
CA LEU A 1144 14.80 -25.49 -48.36
C LEU A 1144 15.07 -25.95 -46.92
N PHE A 1145 14.43 -27.06 -46.54
CA PHE A 1145 14.60 -27.73 -45.26
C PHE A 1145 15.18 -29.15 -45.42
N ASP A 1146 15.64 -29.78 -44.34
CA ASP A 1146 16.06 -31.19 -44.36
C ASP A 1146 14.86 -32.09 -44.70
N GLY A 1147 14.86 -32.68 -45.90
CA GLY A 1147 13.75 -33.48 -46.45
C GLY A 1147 12.94 -32.83 -47.57
N PHE A 1148 13.30 -31.62 -48.02
CA PHE A 1148 12.51 -30.88 -49.00
C PHE A 1148 12.38 -31.58 -50.37
N VAL A 1149 13.36 -32.41 -50.75
CA VAL A 1149 13.37 -33.08 -52.07
C VAL A 1149 12.28 -34.14 -52.17
N SER A 1150 12.03 -34.90 -51.11
CA SER A 1150 10.94 -35.89 -51.08
C SER A 1150 9.59 -35.31 -50.70
N ALA A 1151 9.58 -34.19 -49.98
CA ALA A 1151 8.35 -33.47 -49.65
C ALA A 1151 7.79 -32.62 -50.81
N THR A 1152 8.61 -32.28 -51.81
CA THR A 1152 8.22 -31.40 -52.92
C THR A 1152 8.00 -32.18 -54.21
N ARG A 1153 6.82 -32.02 -54.82
CA ARG A 1153 6.52 -32.59 -56.14
C ARG A 1153 7.47 -32.06 -57.20
N ASP A 1154 7.79 -32.89 -58.19
CA ASP A 1154 8.74 -32.55 -59.26
C ASP A 1154 8.40 -31.25 -60.02
N GLU A 1155 7.11 -30.96 -60.19
CA GLU A 1155 6.63 -29.73 -60.84
C GLU A 1155 7.01 -28.47 -60.05
N HIS A 1156 6.92 -28.50 -58.72
CA HIS A 1156 7.26 -27.37 -57.84
C HIS A 1156 8.76 -27.31 -57.56
N LEU A 1157 9.42 -28.47 -57.46
CA LEU A 1157 10.87 -28.55 -57.31
C LEU A 1157 11.59 -27.86 -58.49
N ALA A 1158 11.03 -27.95 -59.70
CA ALA A 1158 11.56 -27.26 -60.87
C ALA A 1158 11.43 -25.71 -60.80
N GLU A 1159 10.47 -25.19 -60.04
CA GLU A 1159 10.17 -23.75 -59.94
C GLU A 1159 10.93 -23.05 -58.80
N ILE A 1160 11.46 -23.79 -57.81
CA ILE A 1160 12.21 -23.23 -56.68
C ILE A 1160 13.30 -22.24 -57.11
N PRO A 1161 14.15 -22.50 -58.14
CA PRO A 1161 15.16 -21.53 -58.56
C PRO A 1161 14.56 -20.16 -58.92
N ARG A 1162 13.39 -20.13 -59.56
CA ARG A 1162 12.68 -18.90 -59.93
C ARG A 1162 12.17 -18.16 -58.70
N TYR A 1163 11.67 -18.87 -57.69
CA TYR A 1163 11.25 -18.26 -56.43
C TYR A 1163 12.42 -17.65 -55.66
N LEU A 1164 13.57 -18.33 -55.62
CA LEU A 1164 14.80 -17.81 -55.00
C LEU A 1164 15.36 -16.59 -55.74
N ASP A 1165 15.32 -16.61 -57.07
CA ASP A 1165 15.72 -15.46 -57.90
C ASP A 1165 14.77 -14.26 -57.66
N ALA A 1166 13.46 -14.50 -57.50
CA ALA A 1166 12.49 -13.46 -57.15
C ALA A 1166 12.75 -12.85 -55.77
N ALA A 1167 13.05 -13.67 -54.76
CA ALA A 1167 13.41 -13.22 -53.42
C ALA A 1167 14.72 -12.41 -53.41
N THR A 1168 15.71 -12.80 -54.22
CA THR A 1168 16.95 -12.04 -54.40
C THR A 1168 16.65 -10.67 -55.00
N SER A 1169 15.86 -10.62 -56.08
CA SER A 1169 15.51 -9.37 -56.74
C SER A 1169 14.72 -8.41 -55.84
N ARG A 1170 13.85 -8.96 -54.98
CA ARG A 1170 13.13 -8.18 -53.96
C ARG A 1170 14.09 -7.42 -53.05
N LEU A 1171 15.09 -8.11 -52.49
CA LEU A 1171 16.05 -7.51 -51.57
C LEU A 1171 16.97 -6.49 -52.24
N GLU A 1172 17.35 -6.74 -53.50
CA GLU A 1172 18.15 -5.79 -54.29
C GLU A 1172 17.37 -4.50 -54.60
N GLN A 1173 16.06 -4.59 -54.81
CA GLN A 1173 15.20 -3.43 -55.10
C GLN A 1173 14.69 -2.70 -53.85
N LEU A 1174 14.82 -3.32 -52.67
CA LEU A 1174 14.32 -2.81 -51.39
C LEU A 1174 14.77 -1.37 -51.06
N PRO A 1175 16.04 -0.96 -51.26
CA PRO A 1175 16.50 0.39 -50.93
C PRO A 1175 15.76 1.50 -51.71
N ALA A 1176 15.29 1.20 -52.93
CA ALA A 1176 14.59 2.15 -53.80
C ALA A 1176 13.06 2.06 -53.71
N GLY A 1177 12.52 1.10 -52.95
CA GLY A 1177 11.12 0.65 -53.10
C GLY A 1177 10.39 0.24 -51.82
N ALA A 1178 10.86 0.63 -50.62
CA ALA A 1178 10.31 0.17 -49.34
C ALA A 1178 8.78 0.31 -49.17
N ALA A 1179 8.17 1.40 -49.68
CA ALA A 1179 6.71 1.58 -49.61
C ALA A 1179 5.94 0.59 -50.51
N ARG A 1180 6.48 0.23 -51.67
CA ARG A 1180 5.89 -0.78 -52.56
C ARG A 1180 6.05 -2.18 -51.97
N ASP A 1181 7.18 -2.46 -51.34
CA ASP A 1181 7.43 -3.70 -50.62
C ASP A 1181 6.39 -3.91 -49.50
N ALA A 1182 6.15 -2.89 -48.68
CA ALA A 1182 5.15 -2.93 -47.61
C ALA A 1182 3.73 -3.17 -48.13
N GLN A 1183 3.35 -2.57 -49.27
CA GLN A 1183 2.04 -2.82 -49.90
C GLN A 1183 1.90 -4.24 -50.44
N ALA A 1184 2.96 -4.76 -51.07
CA ALA A 1184 3.01 -6.13 -51.56
C ALA A 1184 2.93 -7.14 -50.40
N MET A 1185 3.66 -6.90 -49.31
CA MET A 1185 3.57 -7.72 -48.09
C MET A 1185 2.17 -7.71 -47.50
N ALA A 1186 1.52 -6.55 -47.41
CA ALA A 1186 0.14 -6.49 -46.93
C ALA A 1186 -0.83 -7.31 -47.80
N ALA A 1187 -0.58 -7.46 -49.10
CA ALA A 1187 -1.36 -8.33 -49.97
C ALA A 1187 -1.10 -9.82 -49.69
N ILE A 1188 0.15 -10.20 -49.40
CA ILE A 1188 0.52 -11.55 -48.98
C ILE A 1188 -0.13 -11.89 -47.65
N ASP A 1189 -0.07 -11.00 -46.65
CA ASP A 1189 -0.67 -11.21 -45.33
C ASP A 1189 -2.18 -11.49 -45.43
N ARG A 1190 -2.89 -10.79 -46.31
CA ARG A 1190 -4.33 -11.04 -46.56
C ARG A 1190 -4.59 -12.39 -47.19
N VAL A 1191 -3.72 -12.84 -48.10
CA VAL A 1191 -3.82 -14.17 -48.74
C VAL A 1191 -3.50 -15.27 -47.73
N VAL A 1192 -2.46 -15.10 -46.90
CA VAL A 1192 -2.09 -16.02 -45.81
C VAL A 1192 -3.18 -16.09 -44.74
N SER A 1193 -3.83 -14.96 -44.41
CA SER A 1193 -4.99 -14.95 -43.52
C SER A 1193 -6.15 -15.75 -44.13
N ALA A 1194 -6.46 -15.55 -45.41
CA ALA A 1194 -7.51 -16.29 -46.10
C ALA A 1194 -7.18 -17.80 -46.20
N TRP A 1195 -5.92 -18.15 -46.39
CA TRP A 1195 -5.42 -19.52 -46.33
C TRP A 1195 -5.62 -20.15 -44.95
N THR A 1196 -5.19 -19.47 -43.90
CA THR A 1196 -5.32 -19.93 -42.52
C THR A 1196 -6.80 -20.12 -42.15
N ASP A 1197 -7.66 -19.20 -42.57
CA ASP A 1197 -9.11 -19.31 -42.36
C ASP A 1197 -9.71 -20.46 -43.16
N HIS A 1198 -9.31 -20.67 -44.42
CA HIS A 1198 -9.79 -21.80 -45.22
C HIS A 1198 -9.40 -23.14 -44.60
N LEU A 1199 -8.15 -23.30 -44.15
CA LEU A 1199 -7.67 -24.52 -43.48
C LEU A 1199 -8.48 -24.91 -42.24
N ARG A 1200 -9.07 -23.93 -41.53
CA ARG A 1200 -9.95 -24.22 -40.38
C ARG A 1200 -11.21 -24.99 -40.81
N HIS A 1201 -11.67 -24.76 -42.04
CA HIS A 1201 -12.88 -25.35 -42.62
C HIS A 1201 -12.57 -26.61 -43.46
N VAL A 1202 -11.31 -26.84 -43.84
CA VAL A 1202 -10.88 -28.07 -44.50
C VAL A 1202 -10.87 -29.24 -43.49
N PRO A 1203 -11.45 -30.41 -43.83
CA PRO A 1203 -11.41 -31.60 -42.97
C PRO A 1203 -9.97 -32.04 -42.64
N PRO A 1204 -9.67 -32.50 -41.42
CA PRO A 1204 -8.31 -32.85 -40.99
C PRO A 1204 -7.53 -33.73 -41.98
N GLY A 1205 -8.17 -34.76 -42.56
CA GLY A 1205 -7.53 -35.66 -43.52
C GLY A 1205 -7.21 -35.05 -44.91
N ARG A 1206 -7.54 -33.78 -45.16
CA ARG A 1206 -7.20 -33.06 -46.40
C ARG A 1206 -6.40 -31.78 -46.16
N ARG A 1207 -6.16 -31.43 -44.91
CA ARG A 1207 -5.49 -30.17 -44.56
C ARG A 1207 -4.09 -30.11 -45.15
N ASP A 1208 -3.33 -31.18 -45.06
CA ASP A 1208 -1.94 -31.19 -45.51
C ASP A 1208 -1.84 -30.97 -47.03
N ALA A 1209 -2.70 -31.61 -47.82
CA ALA A 1209 -2.76 -31.42 -49.27
C ALA A 1209 -3.22 -30.00 -49.67
N VAL A 1210 -4.19 -29.43 -48.96
CA VAL A 1210 -4.63 -28.05 -49.19
C VAL A 1210 -3.58 -27.04 -48.73
N ASN A 1211 -2.88 -27.34 -47.64
CA ASN A 1211 -1.79 -26.53 -47.10
C ASN A 1211 -0.62 -26.45 -48.08
N GLU A 1212 -0.19 -27.60 -48.63
CA GLU A 1212 0.83 -27.67 -49.66
C GLU A 1212 0.47 -26.83 -50.89
N GLN A 1213 -0.74 -27.02 -51.45
CA GLN A 1213 -1.18 -26.30 -52.65
C GLN A 1213 -1.32 -24.78 -52.42
N ALA A 1214 -1.81 -24.37 -51.26
CA ALA A 1214 -1.94 -22.96 -50.91
C ALA A 1214 -0.58 -22.28 -50.74
N GLY A 1215 0.42 -22.97 -50.17
CA GLY A 1215 1.80 -22.48 -50.08
C GLY A 1215 2.37 -22.13 -51.44
N TRP A 1216 2.23 -23.02 -52.43
CA TRP A 1216 2.72 -22.76 -53.80
C TRP A 1216 1.99 -21.61 -54.51
N ILE A 1217 0.72 -21.35 -54.18
CA ILE A 1217 -0.02 -20.18 -54.69
C ILE A 1217 0.56 -18.88 -54.11
N VAL A 1218 0.99 -18.89 -52.84
CA VAL A 1218 1.65 -17.75 -52.20
C VAL A 1218 3.02 -17.49 -52.84
N GLU A 1219 3.81 -18.54 -53.09
CA GLU A 1219 5.10 -18.41 -53.78
C GLU A 1219 4.95 -17.81 -55.19
N GLU A 1220 3.93 -18.23 -55.93
CA GLU A 1220 3.66 -17.65 -57.25
C GLU A 1220 3.23 -16.17 -57.15
N LEU A 1221 2.44 -15.82 -56.13
CA LEU A 1221 2.05 -14.43 -55.88
C LEU A 1221 3.27 -13.57 -55.49
N ARG A 1222 4.23 -14.10 -54.72
CA ARG A 1222 5.49 -13.42 -54.38
C ARG A 1222 6.27 -13.04 -55.64
N VAL A 1223 6.33 -13.92 -56.65
CA VAL A 1223 6.94 -13.56 -57.96
C VAL A 1223 6.19 -12.42 -58.63
N GLY A 1224 4.85 -12.49 -58.68
CA GLY A 1224 4.01 -11.47 -59.31
C GLY A 1224 4.08 -10.08 -58.65
N LEU A 1225 4.36 -10.03 -57.34
CA LEU A 1225 4.45 -8.79 -56.58
C LEU A 1225 5.87 -8.21 -56.54
N PHE A 1226 6.90 -9.05 -56.36
CA PHE A 1226 8.26 -8.58 -56.12
C PHE A 1226 9.19 -8.68 -57.33
N ALA A 1227 8.90 -9.54 -58.31
CA ALA A 1227 9.79 -9.80 -59.44
C ALA A 1227 9.04 -10.01 -60.76
N GLN A 1228 8.23 -9.02 -61.16
CA GLN A 1228 7.38 -9.07 -62.36
C GLN A 1228 8.12 -9.43 -63.66
N HIS A 1229 9.41 -9.10 -63.76
CA HIS A 1229 10.24 -9.39 -64.93
C HIS A 1229 10.52 -10.90 -65.11
N LEU A 1230 10.47 -11.71 -64.04
CA LEU A 1230 10.67 -13.15 -64.09
C LEU A 1230 9.46 -13.91 -64.66
N ARG A 1231 8.31 -13.24 -64.78
CA ARG A 1231 7.00 -13.77 -65.20
C ARG A 1231 6.46 -14.85 -64.26
N THR A 1232 5.14 -14.89 -64.13
CA THR A 1232 4.46 -15.91 -63.31
C THR A 1232 4.11 -17.12 -64.16
N ALA A 1233 4.15 -18.33 -63.57
CA ALA A 1233 3.81 -19.59 -64.23
C ALA A 1233 2.33 -19.62 -64.66
N TYR A 1234 1.47 -18.95 -63.91
CA TYR A 1234 0.07 -18.70 -64.27
C TYR A 1234 -0.39 -17.31 -63.81
N PRO A 1235 -1.48 -16.76 -64.35
CA PRO A 1235 -1.96 -15.41 -64.01
C PRO A 1235 -2.46 -15.29 -62.56
N VAL A 1236 -1.62 -14.79 -61.65
CA VAL A 1236 -1.92 -14.65 -60.22
C VAL A 1236 -2.07 -13.18 -59.80
N SER A 1237 -3.00 -12.91 -58.87
CA SER A 1237 -3.21 -11.62 -58.21
C SER A 1237 -3.81 -11.87 -56.84
N GLU A 1238 -3.78 -10.91 -55.91
CA GLU A 1238 -4.35 -11.08 -54.55
C GLU A 1238 -5.75 -11.70 -54.57
N LYS A 1239 -6.67 -11.13 -55.36
CA LYS A 1239 -8.05 -11.66 -55.53
C LYS A 1239 -8.10 -13.07 -56.11
N ARG A 1240 -7.23 -13.40 -57.07
CA ARG A 1240 -7.19 -14.73 -57.71
C ARG A 1240 -6.58 -15.77 -56.79
N ALA A 1241 -5.56 -15.41 -56.01
CA ALA A 1241 -4.96 -16.28 -55.00
C ALA A 1241 -5.97 -16.63 -53.90
N ILE A 1242 -6.67 -15.63 -53.34
CA ILE A 1242 -7.74 -15.87 -52.34
C ILE A 1242 -8.84 -16.76 -52.91
N LYS A 1243 -9.26 -16.52 -54.17
CA LYS A 1243 -10.26 -17.34 -54.83
C LYS A 1243 -9.78 -18.78 -55.01
N ALA A 1244 -8.59 -18.98 -55.57
CA ALA A 1244 -8.01 -20.30 -55.80
C ALA A 1244 -7.89 -21.08 -54.49
N ILE A 1245 -7.38 -20.46 -53.43
CA ILE A 1245 -7.26 -21.07 -52.09
C ILE A 1245 -8.61 -21.51 -51.54
N ARG A 1246 -9.67 -20.68 -51.68
CA ARG A 1246 -11.03 -21.04 -51.25
C ARG A 1246 -11.67 -22.16 -52.07
N GLU A 1247 -11.22 -22.34 -53.31
CA GLU A 1247 -11.70 -23.40 -54.21
C GLU A 1247 -10.99 -24.74 -54.00
N LEU A 1248 -9.89 -24.78 -53.24
CA LEU A 1248 -9.22 -26.02 -52.83
C LEU A 1248 -10.13 -26.84 -51.90
N ARG A 1249 -10.29 -28.14 -52.20
CA ARG A 1249 -11.26 -29.06 -51.57
C ARG A 1249 -10.66 -30.23 -50.83
#